data_AF-A0AAD2JPJ2-F1
#
_entry.id   AF-A0AAD2JPJ2-F1
#
_cell.length_a   1.000
_cell.length_b   1.000
_cell.length_c   1.000
_cell.angle_alpha   90.00
_cell.angle_beta   90.00
_cell.angle_gamma   90.00
#
_symmetry.space_group_name_H-M   'P 1'
#
loop_
_entity.id
_entity.type
_entity.pdbx_description
1 polymer ?
#
loop_
_entity_poly.entity_id
_entity_poly.type
_entity_poly.pdbx_seq_one_letter_code
_entity_poly.pdbx_strand_id
1 'polypeptide(L)'
;MPDDRKKMLKTGVLLMVAVILGVAVFSYASVASAGGQDGPHAVVGSVESARTNINMSTVAQVPDNLTQDASFGGGDGAQAVVGHPSFAEVTDRGNIEPAQANIKMLSHTKSGMPIMTMVPDDLTQDATFGVSFRTRISDNRGMATITEHSVQAGSKAYPVRDPINRLRAGSLQTHLETWSDLDRTSFTMASRNLKDFKNSMAVMLDGIFHPLLGDVHYEWIYRQEGWRLETNEDQTNLYISGNAYNRARAAQMFPDVVLDHFVYSRLFKGHTYGYNPKGLWNETLSGARDHMIKFYNSWYQPSNGRVFCYGAPEYINACLDAVDEAVTRMLNDQAKKLEENGGISILEELGVSLPEDSKVDFKKLNSINSVEERVPYPSYDRRERRGDFRLSISWVLNDKPMDRRTEVAWYLIWEILAGPSGFLSPDPMSQIDTNLQQWVMTIGVSGLPTEAAAGEARTNITNMLGELSQNGFDHEVMAIGLNEVEFMLRDMNTPDGSPLGVHMFKTVMRKWNYDLDPTLALTQMDEFKSLRAQLEDPDNLEGMEFILELMTKGLSNNTAQAIATLYPSKELRINAENNEYKWLRLHESDEDWYKANRTEFIRQTAEFHRVEQQGESEMDIATIPRLSPKDVPKKAFEIPTKVTEGVFDSDLTMIENIVPDSNNITYVDFTIDISVMPFKDVILLPLICRLLVFAGTEHKSDWEIQDQIDLYTGGLTIEPLVEEVYEFQEDYGYKVASGKHMITKLLVRTSCLAEKGCGEAFNLIKTVIYDSVIDEREKIIDILHSIVEDMEDDVQRNGNAYLFQSIQSRYTLPGFIREQWFGITQLYKARALLKDGANYSRWWEKFFTRLLIAHDAIKRTHHSGLLLSITGDEKAIKDIGDAVRTFVKDTLPPAAQRTPFPDFAKVEHPWVVNGNLTMNKRYAQNLAFLIPTLANDVAMGGLLFQPGEHISGAHMAAVQYLGGFFLNEKIRSNLGASQAWAQLDMDSGALIYYSETTPSMISTFKIFRDAAGWVQQQMDGHKSLAVEAQAAIIGTVGKIDGSALQPDDVSHVALLQFLKQDTKEGRKKLREEALQATKEDFIFVANRLASWGGESIYVMTNEGSLDQFNSITSGSITPCTLVGPSSTYCSNYHQ
;
A
#
# COMPACT_ATOMS: atom_id res chain seq x y z
N MET A 1 -4.98 -37.02 -25.52
CA MET A 1 -5.79 -37.89 -24.64
C MET A 1 -5.68 -37.56 -23.17
N PRO A 2 -4.52 -37.21 -22.57
CA PRO A 2 -4.51 -36.41 -21.33
C PRO A 2 -5.10 -35.01 -21.57
N ASP A 3 -4.79 -34.42 -22.72
CA ASP A 3 -5.15 -33.06 -23.13
C ASP A 3 -6.66 -32.79 -23.12
N ASP A 4 -7.45 -33.79 -23.54
CA ASP A 4 -8.92 -33.74 -23.50
C ASP A 4 -9.46 -33.69 -22.05
N ARG A 5 -8.70 -34.19 -21.06
CA ARG A 5 -9.02 -34.04 -19.63
C ARG A 5 -8.62 -32.68 -19.07
N LYS A 6 -7.42 -32.15 -19.36
CA LYS A 6 -7.05 -30.75 -19.00
C LYS A 6 -8.15 -29.81 -19.50
N LYS A 7 -8.59 -30.01 -20.75
CA LYS A 7 -9.71 -29.28 -21.34
C LYS A 7 -11.05 -29.58 -20.66
N MET A 8 -11.50 -30.84 -20.53
CA MET A 8 -12.80 -31.13 -19.91
C MET A 8 -12.90 -30.78 -18.41
N LEU A 9 -11.78 -30.58 -17.69
CA LEU A 9 -11.77 -30.13 -16.30
C LEU A 9 -11.58 -28.61 -16.18
N LYS A 10 -10.48 -27.99 -16.67
CA LYS A 10 -10.35 -26.51 -16.68
C LYS A 10 -11.52 -25.90 -17.45
N THR A 11 -11.82 -26.31 -18.68
CA THR A 11 -13.00 -25.83 -19.44
C THR A 11 -14.33 -26.40 -18.92
N GLY A 12 -14.37 -27.50 -18.16
CA GLY A 12 -15.59 -27.94 -17.50
C GLY A 12 -16.04 -26.97 -16.42
N VAL A 13 -15.13 -26.64 -15.50
CA VAL A 13 -15.34 -25.65 -14.46
C VAL A 13 -15.44 -24.25 -15.06
N LEU A 14 -14.48 -23.80 -15.88
CA LEU A 14 -14.48 -22.46 -16.47
C LEU A 14 -15.65 -22.20 -17.42
N LEU A 15 -16.10 -23.16 -18.25
CA LEU A 15 -17.26 -22.89 -19.12
C LEU A 15 -18.58 -22.93 -18.35
N MET A 16 -18.71 -23.73 -17.27
CA MET A 16 -19.86 -23.60 -16.37
C MET A 16 -19.81 -22.27 -15.62
N VAL A 17 -18.69 -21.94 -14.97
CA VAL A 17 -18.49 -20.69 -14.24
C VAL A 17 -18.66 -19.46 -15.16
N ALA A 18 -18.18 -19.49 -16.41
CA ALA A 18 -18.39 -18.40 -17.37
C ALA A 18 -19.83 -18.33 -17.91
N VAL A 19 -20.53 -19.46 -18.10
CA VAL A 19 -21.96 -19.48 -18.45
C VAL A 19 -22.84 -19.02 -17.28
N ILE A 20 -22.39 -19.23 -16.04
CA ILE A 20 -23.02 -18.77 -14.80
C ILE A 20 -22.76 -17.27 -14.56
N LEU A 21 -21.51 -16.83 -14.58
CA LEU A 21 -21.11 -15.43 -14.32
C LEU A 21 -21.49 -14.50 -15.49
N GLY A 22 -21.32 -14.96 -16.73
CA GLY A 22 -21.46 -14.11 -17.92
C GLY A 22 -20.27 -13.19 -18.14
N VAL A 23 -19.06 -13.71 -17.88
CA VAL A 23 -17.72 -13.07 -17.98
C VAL A 23 -17.45 -11.97 -16.94
N ALA A 24 -16.65 -12.31 -15.94
CA ALA A 24 -16.06 -11.42 -14.95
C ALA A 24 -14.80 -12.09 -14.34
N VAL A 25 -13.66 -12.04 -15.05
CA VAL A 25 -12.33 -12.51 -14.61
C VAL A 25 -11.26 -11.65 -15.30
N PHE A 26 -10.26 -11.20 -14.53
CA PHE A 26 -8.92 -10.66 -14.86
C PHE A 26 -8.65 -9.39 -14.04
N SER A 27 -8.00 -9.56 -12.88
CA SER A 27 -7.79 -8.51 -11.86
C SER A 27 -6.43 -8.66 -11.16
N TYR A 28 -5.33 -8.45 -11.88
CA TYR A 28 -4.00 -8.24 -11.28
C TYR A 28 -3.23 -7.13 -12.03
N ALA A 29 -2.34 -6.45 -11.30
CA ALA A 29 -1.46 -5.36 -11.74
C ALA A 29 -2.12 -4.10 -12.34
N SER A 30 -2.43 -3.11 -11.49
CA SER A 30 -2.51 -1.68 -11.89
C SER A 30 -2.42 -0.70 -10.71
N VAL A 31 -1.35 -0.73 -9.91
CA VAL A 31 -1.04 0.31 -8.90
C VAL A 31 0.46 0.66 -8.95
N ALA A 32 0.89 1.34 -10.02
CA ALA A 32 2.29 1.75 -10.21
C ALA A 32 2.44 3.13 -10.89
N SER A 33 1.44 4.01 -10.80
CA SER A 33 1.47 5.33 -11.47
C SER A 33 0.81 6.47 -10.67
N ALA A 34 1.09 6.54 -9.37
CA ALA A 34 0.82 7.72 -8.53
C ALA A 34 2.01 7.94 -7.59
N GLY A 35 2.51 9.18 -7.49
CA GLY A 35 3.70 9.50 -6.71
C GLY A 35 3.50 9.22 -5.22
N GLY A 36 4.34 8.35 -4.64
CA GLY A 36 4.10 7.76 -3.32
C GLY A 36 4.07 8.75 -2.15
N GLN A 37 2.96 8.73 -1.40
CA GLN A 37 2.87 9.05 0.04
C GLN A 37 1.84 8.09 0.68
N ASP A 38 2.06 7.75 1.94
CA ASP A 38 1.44 6.63 2.67
C ASP A 38 -0.09 6.48 2.50
N GLY A 39 -0.55 5.25 2.20
CA GLY A 39 -1.95 4.81 2.16
C GLY A 39 -2.09 3.35 2.61
N PRO A 40 -3.24 2.90 3.15
CA PRO A 40 -3.32 1.68 3.96
C PRO A 40 -3.47 0.34 3.19
N HIS A 41 -3.01 -0.73 3.84
CA HIS A 41 -2.78 -2.09 3.34
C HIS A 41 -3.99 -2.96 2.91
N ALA A 42 -3.70 -3.92 2.04
CA ALA A 42 -4.37 -5.22 1.89
C ALA A 42 -3.37 -6.40 2.14
N VAL A 43 -3.76 -7.67 2.00
CA VAL A 43 -3.22 -8.79 2.83
C VAL A 43 -2.60 -10.00 2.04
N VAL A 44 -1.28 -10.25 2.21
CA VAL A 44 -0.51 -11.55 2.11
C VAL A 44 -0.41 -12.26 0.72
N GLY A 45 0.66 -12.98 0.29
CA GLY A 45 2.03 -13.30 0.81
C GLY A 45 2.33 -14.83 0.94
N SER A 46 3.56 -15.41 0.87
CA SER A 46 4.98 -14.94 0.70
C SER A 46 5.97 -16.15 0.93
N VAL A 47 7.31 -16.05 0.67
CA VAL A 47 8.47 -16.90 1.19
C VAL A 47 8.86 -18.17 0.33
N GLU A 48 10.10 -18.53 -0.14
CA GLU A 48 11.55 -18.17 0.10
C GLU A 48 12.62 -18.56 -1.05
N SER A 49 13.96 -18.80 -0.82
CA SER A 49 15.12 -18.64 -1.80
C SER A 49 16.38 -19.61 -1.93
N ALA A 50 17.18 -19.46 -3.02
CA ALA A 50 18.60 -19.92 -3.27
C ALA A 50 18.85 -21.43 -3.71
N ARG A 51 20.05 -22.05 -4.00
CA ARG A 51 21.46 -21.93 -3.49
C ARG A 51 22.64 -22.49 -4.37
N THR A 52 23.72 -21.70 -4.51
CA THR A 52 25.22 -21.93 -4.41
C THR A 52 26.02 -23.20 -4.84
N ASN A 53 27.17 -23.03 -5.54
CA ASN A 53 28.55 -23.04 -4.95
C ASN A 53 29.80 -22.88 -5.92
N ILE A 54 30.63 -21.83 -5.70
CA ILE A 54 32.14 -21.79 -5.58
C ILE A 54 33.03 -22.34 -6.76
N ASN A 55 34.03 -21.67 -7.41
CA ASN A 55 35.24 -20.97 -6.85
C ASN A 55 36.15 -20.15 -7.85
N MET A 56 36.99 -19.24 -7.29
CA MET A 56 38.39 -18.83 -7.64
C MET A 56 38.84 -18.07 -8.93
N SER A 57 39.33 -16.81 -8.74
CA SER A 57 40.79 -16.39 -8.78
C SER A 57 41.32 -15.26 -9.72
N THR A 58 41.96 -14.23 -9.11
CA THR A 58 43.14 -13.39 -9.57
C THR A 58 43.00 -12.39 -10.76
N VAL A 59 43.76 -11.27 -10.93
CA VAL A 59 44.67 -10.37 -10.12
C VAL A 59 45.00 -9.09 -10.95
N ALA A 60 45.17 -7.89 -10.35
CA ALA A 60 46.09 -6.79 -10.78
C ALA A 60 46.08 -5.55 -9.85
N GLN A 61 47.14 -4.71 -9.84
CA GLN A 61 47.29 -3.46 -9.04
C GLN A 61 47.98 -2.32 -9.82
N VAL A 62 47.59 -1.04 -9.59
CA VAL A 62 48.43 0.19 -9.75
C VAL A 62 47.85 1.34 -8.86
N PRO A 63 48.52 2.50 -8.59
CA PRO A 63 49.00 2.78 -7.23
C PRO A 63 48.57 4.13 -6.59
N ASP A 64 49.04 4.35 -5.35
CA ASP A 64 48.68 5.47 -4.46
C ASP A 64 49.17 6.87 -4.88
N ASN A 65 48.36 7.91 -4.61
CA ASN A 65 48.57 8.86 -3.50
C ASN A 65 47.57 10.04 -3.54
N LEU A 66 46.57 10.06 -2.64
CA LEU A 66 45.90 11.26 -2.12
C LEU A 66 44.88 10.87 -1.02
N THR A 67 45.37 10.58 0.18
CA THR A 67 44.55 10.08 1.30
C THR A 67 44.47 11.07 2.47
N GLN A 68 43.31 11.72 2.62
CA GLN A 68 42.79 12.12 3.93
C GLN A 68 41.26 12.25 3.94
N ASP A 69 40.64 11.52 4.86
CA ASP A 69 39.35 11.74 5.50
C ASP A 69 38.08 11.87 4.63
N ALA A 70 37.59 10.72 4.12
CA ALA A 70 36.21 10.22 4.37
C ALA A 70 35.93 8.87 3.66
N SER A 71 36.78 7.86 3.84
CA SER A 71 36.59 6.52 3.26
C SER A 71 36.04 5.53 4.28
N PHE A 72 34.95 4.82 3.94
CA PHE A 72 34.55 3.61 4.67
C PHE A 72 35.69 2.58 4.59
N GLY A 73 36.12 2.08 5.75
CA GLY A 73 37.25 1.16 5.85
C GLY A 73 36.83 -0.28 5.60
N GLY A 74 36.95 -0.75 4.36
CA GLY A 74 36.89 -2.19 4.07
C GLY A 74 38.10 -2.90 4.69
N GLY A 75 37.85 -3.75 5.69
CA GLY A 75 38.85 -4.51 6.43
C GLY A 75 38.19 -5.56 7.32
N ASP A 76 38.89 -6.65 7.61
CA ASP A 76 38.30 -7.88 8.16
C ASP A 76 37.50 -7.69 9.46
N GLY A 77 36.32 -8.31 9.48
CA GLY A 77 35.51 -8.52 10.67
C GLY A 77 34.19 -7.76 10.64
N ALA A 78 33.08 -8.52 10.60
CA ALA A 78 31.82 -8.03 11.13
C ALA A 78 32.08 -7.55 12.58
N GLN A 79 31.91 -6.25 12.85
CA GLN A 79 32.05 -5.74 14.21
C GLN A 79 30.90 -6.29 15.03
N ALA A 80 31.17 -7.38 15.75
CA ALA A 80 30.20 -8.04 16.59
C ALA A 80 29.53 -7.02 17.51
N VAL A 81 28.19 -7.03 17.56
CA VAL A 81 27.38 -6.20 18.45
C VAL A 81 27.98 -6.27 19.84
N VAL A 82 28.52 -5.14 20.31
CA VAL A 82 29.33 -5.10 21.54
C VAL A 82 28.41 -5.43 22.70
N GLY A 83 28.79 -6.42 23.52
CA GLY A 83 27.94 -6.95 24.59
C GLY A 83 27.41 -5.85 25.53
N HIS A 84 26.14 -5.48 25.34
CA HIS A 84 25.51 -4.39 26.08
C HIS A 84 25.08 -4.87 27.47
N PRO A 85 25.43 -4.17 28.57
CA PRO A 85 25.36 -4.70 29.93
C PRO A 85 23.95 -5.08 30.42
N SER A 86 22.91 -4.48 29.85
CA SER A 86 21.50 -4.78 30.18
C SER A 86 20.86 -5.87 29.33
N PHE A 87 21.59 -6.53 28.42
CA PHE A 87 21.07 -7.62 27.59
C PHE A 87 21.94 -8.88 27.70
N ALA A 88 21.31 -10.02 27.95
CA ALA A 88 21.95 -11.33 27.85
C ALA A 88 21.79 -11.87 26.42
N GLU A 89 22.87 -12.39 25.83
CA GLU A 89 22.77 -13.18 24.60
C GLU A 89 22.13 -14.55 24.91
N VAL A 90 21.11 -14.91 24.14
CA VAL A 90 20.34 -16.15 24.31
C VAL A 90 20.75 -17.19 23.26
N THR A 91 20.80 -16.78 21.99
CA THR A 91 21.40 -17.58 20.90
C THR A 91 21.96 -16.66 19.81
N ASP A 92 23.21 -16.87 19.42
CA ASP A 92 23.70 -16.48 18.10
C ASP A 92 23.15 -17.45 17.02
N ARG A 93 22.79 -16.94 15.85
CA ARG A 93 22.30 -17.72 14.70
C ARG A 93 23.20 -17.59 13.46
N GLY A 94 24.18 -16.69 13.48
CA GLY A 94 25.01 -16.38 12.31
C GLY A 94 24.21 -15.76 11.16
N ASN A 95 24.79 -15.79 9.97
CA ASN A 95 24.14 -15.37 8.73
C ASN A 95 23.06 -16.39 8.30
N ILE A 96 21.86 -15.91 8.02
CA ILE A 96 20.80 -16.65 7.34
C ILE A 96 20.70 -16.10 5.92
N GLU A 97 21.32 -16.82 4.97
CA GLU A 97 21.51 -16.38 3.58
C GLU A 97 20.21 -15.96 2.85
N PRO A 98 19.04 -16.61 3.03
CA PRO A 98 17.79 -16.14 2.43
C PRO A 98 17.33 -14.74 2.87
N ALA A 99 17.69 -14.36 4.09
CA ALA A 99 17.44 -13.03 4.64
C ALA A 99 18.67 -12.12 4.50
N GLN A 100 19.75 -12.61 3.87
CA GLN A 100 21.05 -11.95 3.67
C GLN A 100 21.52 -11.16 4.91
N ALA A 101 21.39 -11.78 6.10
CA ALA A 101 21.59 -11.08 7.37
C ALA A 101 22.09 -11.96 8.52
N ASN A 102 22.93 -11.37 9.37
CA ASN A 102 23.47 -11.95 10.59
C ASN A 102 22.53 -11.70 11.79
N ILE A 103 22.10 -12.78 12.45
CA ILE A 103 21.00 -12.74 13.44
C ILE A 103 21.48 -13.17 14.84
N LYS A 104 21.09 -12.41 15.87
CA LYS A 104 21.21 -12.79 17.28
C LYS A 104 19.89 -12.61 18.02
N MET A 105 19.63 -13.49 18.98
CA MET A 105 18.54 -13.38 19.95
C MET A 105 19.10 -12.98 21.32
N LEU A 106 18.56 -11.90 21.88
CA LEU A 106 18.93 -11.34 23.18
C LEU A 106 17.71 -11.31 24.12
N SER A 107 17.94 -11.10 25.42
CA SER A 107 16.87 -10.83 26.40
C SER A 107 17.29 -9.70 27.36
N HIS A 108 16.39 -8.75 27.61
CA HIS A 108 16.62 -7.66 28.54
C HIS A 108 16.67 -8.16 29.99
N THR A 109 17.80 -7.99 30.67
CA THR A 109 18.08 -8.66 31.95
C THR A 109 17.13 -8.28 33.08
N LYS A 110 16.49 -7.12 33.01
CA LYS A 110 15.55 -6.63 34.04
C LYS A 110 14.10 -7.02 33.79
N SER A 111 13.72 -7.34 32.54
CA SER A 111 12.31 -7.54 32.15
C SER A 111 12.03 -8.81 31.34
N GLY A 112 13.03 -9.66 31.12
CA GLY A 112 12.95 -10.84 30.27
C GLY A 112 12.67 -10.56 28.78
N MET A 113 12.32 -9.32 28.40
CA MET A 113 11.81 -8.96 27.08
C MET A 113 12.77 -9.44 25.99
N PRO A 114 12.32 -10.29 25.06
CA PRO A 114 13.16 -10.84 24.02
C PRO A 114 13.37 -9.83 22.89
N ILE A 115 14.60 -9.77 22.38
CA ILE A 115 15.03 -8.91 21.28
C ILE A 115 15.66 -9.75 20.19
N MET A 116 15.37 -9.41 18.94
CA MET A 116 16.04 -9.95 17.76
C MET A 116 16.85 -8.82 17.12
N THR A 117 18.15 -9.01 16.94
CA THR A 117 19.02 -8.08 16.20
C THR A 117 19.42 -8.73 14.89
N MET A 118 19.18 -8.04 13.77
CA MET A 118 19.45 -8.52 12.42
C MET A 118 20.32 -7.49 11.68
N VAL A 119 21.60 -7.83 11.44
CA VAL A 119 22.53 -6.99 10.68
C VAL A 119 22.56 -7.51 9.23
N PRO A 120 21.98 -6.79 8.25
CA PRO A 120 22.04 -7.18 6.84
C PRO A 120 23.48 -7.16 6.32
N ASP A 121 23.73 -7.90 5.25
CA ASP A 121 25.01 -7.92 4.56
C ASP A 121 25.22 -6.60 3.76
N ASP A 122 24.16 -6.00 3.21
CA ASP A 122 24.14 -4.58 2.81
C ASP A 122 23.87 -3.63 3.98
N LEU A 123 24.90 -2.90 4.40
CA LEU A 123 24.80 -1.89 5.46
C LEU A 123 24.20 -0.54 5.01
N THR A 124 23.81 -0.39 3.74
CA THR A 124 23.12 0.82 3.23
C THR A 124 21.59 0.73 3.31
N GLN A 125 21.05 -0.46 3.63
CA GLN A 125 19.64 -0.70 3.91
C GLN A 125 19.06 0.22 5.00
N ASP A 126 17.78 0.51 4.87
CA ASP A 126 16.99 1.29 5.83
C ASP A 126 16.92 0.62 7.21
N ALA A 127 17.66 1.19 8.17
CA ALA A 127 17.66 0.72 9.55
C ALA A 127 16.26 0.83 10.16
N THR A 128 15.77 -0.28 10.70
CA THR A 128 14.38 -0.45 11.15
C THR A 128 14.32 -0.78 12.63
N PHE A 129 13.38 -0.13 13.33
CA PHE A 129 12.94 -0.49 14.67
C PHE A 129 11.52 -1.04 14.59
N GLY A 130 11.28 -2.19 15.24
CA GLY A 130 9.94 -2.75 15.42
C GLY A 130 9.71 -3.19 16.85
N VAL A 131 8.50 -2.97 17.38
CA VAL A 131 8.05 -3.56 18.64
C VAL A 131 6.62 -4.07 18.52
N SER A 132 6.36 -5.28 19.03
CA SER A 132 5.03 -5.90 19.01
C SER A 132 4.64 -6.44 20.38
N PHE A 133 3.38 -6.25 20.78
CA PHE A 133 2.79 -6.75 22.02
C PHE A 133 1.64 -7.69 21.69
N ARG A 134 1.50 -8.81 22.44
CA ARG A 134 0.29 -9.65 22.39
C ARG A 134 -0.87 -8.92 23.04
N THR A 135 -1.93 -8.66 22.28
CA THR A 135 -3.07 -7.84 22.68
C THR A 135 -4.38 -8.58 22.41
N ARG A 136 -4.67 -9.63 23.20
CA ARG A 136 -5.90 -10.41 23.04
C ARG A 136 -7.13 -9.54 23.27
N ILE A 137 -8.14 -9.73 22.42
CA ILE A 137 -9.45 -9.06 22.46
C ILE A 137 -10.56 -10.04 22.86
N SER A 138 -11.62 -9.52 23.48
CA SER A 138 -12.73 -10.31 24.05
C SER A 138 -14.12 -9.76 23.75
N ASP A 139 -14.20 -8.66 22.99
CA ASP A 139 -15.40 -7.96 22.56
C ASP A 139 -15.08 -7.13 21.30
N ASN A 140 -16.09 -6.55 20.64
CA ASN A 140 -15.87 -5.71 19.46
C ASN A 140 -15.89 -4.21 19.81
N ARG A 141 -15.42 -3.78 20.98
CA ARG A 141 -15.36 -2.35 21.36
C ARG A 141 -14.22 -1.57 20.68
N GLY A 142 -13.32 -2.25 19.97
CA GLY A 142 -12.17 -1.64 19.30
C GLY A 142 -11.02 -1.24 20.24
N MET A 143 -10.95 -1.80 21.46
CA MET A 143 -9.97 -1.39 22.47
C MET A 143 -8.51 -1.56 22.05
N ALA A 144 -8.21 -2.46 21.10
CA ALA A 144 -6.87 -2.59 20.51
C ALA A 144 -6.47 -1.32 19.76
N THR A 145 -7.20 -0.97 18.69
CA THR A 145 -6.96 0.21 17.86
C THR A 145 -7.10 1.52 18.65
N ILE A 146 -8.03 1.58 19.62
CA ILE A 146 -8.18 2.76 20.50
C ILE A 146 -6.94 2.94 21.38
N THR A 147 -6.38 1.85 21.94
CA THR A 147 -5.17 1.95 22.78
C THR A 147 -3.94 2.26 21.92
N GLU A 148 -3.78 1.61 20.76
CA GLU A 148 -2.73 1.87 19.77
C GLU A 148 -2.62 3.36 19.41
N HIS A 149 -3.76 4.01 19.15
CA HIS A 149 -3.83 5.45 18.91
C HIS A 149 -3.59 6.28 20.18
N SER A 150 -4.15 5.86 21.31
CA SER A 150 -4.07 6.63 22.57
C SER A 150 -2.69 6.63 23.23
N VAL A 151 -1.82 5.66 22.94
CA VAL A 151 -0.39 5.71 23.33
C VAL A 151 0.43 6.66 22.46
N GLN A 152 -0.06 7.00 21.27
CA GLN A 152 0.58 7.97 20.37
C GLN A 152 0.14 9.42 20.67
N ALA A 153 -1.01 9.61 21.32
CA ALA A 153 -1.63 10.91 21.61
C ALA A 153 -1.03 11.68 22.81
N GLY A 154 0.30 11.61 22.98
CA GLY A 154 1.03 12.34 24.02
C GLY A 154 1.55 11.49 25.18
N SER A 155 2.74 11.86 25.67
CA SER A 155 3.55 11.08 26.62
C SER A 155 4.19 11.97 27.69
N LYS A 156 4.87 11.37 28.68
CA LYS A 156 5.52 12.11 29.79
C LYS A 156 6.64 13.06 29.33
N ALA A 157 7.46 12.66 28.35
CA ALA A 157 8.49 13.53 27.81
C ALA A 157 7.96 14.46 26.70
N TYR A 158 6.92 14.03 25.99
CA TYR A 158 6.32 14.75 24.86
C TYR A 158 4.84 15.03 25.12
N PRO A 159 4.50 16.04 25.96
CA PRO A 159 3.14 16.32 26.43
C PRO A 159 2.29 17.12 25.43
N VAL A 160 2.35 16.70 24.17
CA VAL A 160 1.70 17.29 22.99
C VAL A 160 0.62 16.36 22.45
N ARG A 161 -0.36 16.85 21.69
CA ARG A 161 -1.53 16.03 21.29
C ARG A 161 -1.21 14.99 20.22
N ASP A 162 -0.23 15.28 19.36
CA ASP A 162 0.20 14.40 18.27
C ASP A 162 1.73 14.53 18.02
N PRO A 163 2.57 14.05 18.96
CA PRO A 163 4.02 14.12 18.84
C PRO A 163 4.53 13.39 17.59
N ILE A 164 3.89 12.28 17.23
CA ILE A 164 4.37 11.35 16.22
C ILE A 164 4.13 11.87 14.80
N ASN A 165 3.01 12.56 14.52
CA ASN A 165 2.82 13.21 13.22
C ASN A 165 3.51 14.57 13.13
N ARG A 166 3.64 15.33 14.25
CA ARG A 166 4.53 16.52 14.30
C ARG A 166 6.00 16.14 14.02
N LEU A 167 6.46 14.95 14.44
CA LEU A 167 7.77 14.41 14.11
C LEU A 167 7.85 13.94 12.65
N ARG A 168 6.89 13.12 12.17
CA ARG A 168 6.79 12.68 10.76
C ARG A 168 6.96 13.87 9.81
N ALA A 169 6.27 14.98 10.08
CA ALA A 169 6.27 16.18 9.25
C ALA A 169 7.62 16.92 9.13
N GLY A 170 8.64 16.57 9.92
CA GLY A 170 9.97 17.21 9.92
C GLY A 170 11.15 16.26 10.18
N SER A 171 11.00 14.99 9.80
CA SER A 171 12.00 13.91 9.93
C SER A 171 12.68 13.57 8.59
N LEU A 172 13.68 12.68 8.62
CA LEU A 172 14.23 12.00 7.44
C LEU A 172 13.87 10.51 7.42
N GLN A 173 12.77 10.13 8.06
CA GLN A 173 12.34 8.74 8.18
C GLN A 173 11.77 8.23 6.86
N THR A 174 12.02 6.97 6.56
CA THR A 174 11.59 6.28 5.33
C THR A 174 10.38 5.39 5.54
N HIS A 175 9.99 5.12 6.80
CA HIS A 175 8.76 4.42 7.18
C HIS A 175 8.34 4.79 8.61
N LEU A 176 7.03 4.83 8.87
CA LEU A 176 6.46 4.92 10.22
C LEU A 176 5.01 4.42 10.23
N GLU A 177 4.76 3.26 10.84
CA GLU A 177 3.47 2.57 10.82
C GLU A 177 3.15 1.94 12.18
N THR A 178 1.87 2.02 12.58
CA THR A 178 1.29 1.27 13.72
C THR A 178 0.05 0.53 13.25
N TRP A 179 -0.20 -0.66 13.79
CA TRP A 179 -1.41 -1.42 13.50
C TRP A 179 -1.79 -2.43 14.59
N SER A 180 -3.08 -2.79 14.62
CA SER A 180 -3.66 -3.83 15.48
C SER A 180 -4.24 -4.99 14.66
N ASP A 181 -3.59 -6.15 14.75
CA ASP A 181 -4.05 -7.45 14.25
C ASP A 181 -5.03 -8.12 15.24
N LEU A 182 -5.52 -9.33 14.93
CA LEU A 182 -6.50 -10.05 15.76
C LEU A 182 -5.98 -10.55 17.14
N ASP A 183 -4.66 -10.51 17.37
CA ASP A 183 -4.03 -10.89 18.64
C ASP A 183 -2.79 -10.06 19.05
N ARG A 184 -2.37 -9.06 18.28
CA ARG A 184 -1.17 -8.25 18.54
C ARG A 184 -1.32 -6.80 18.05
N THR A 185 -0.68 -5.85 18.74
CA THR A 185 -0.46 -4.48 18.25
C THR A 185 1.02 -4.29 18.01
N SER A 186 1.37 -3.73 16.86
CA SER A 186 2.76 -3.53 16.43
C SER A 186 3.03 -2.06 16.06
N PHE A 187 4.26 -1.63 16.30
CA PHE A 187 4.77 -0.30 16.03
C PHE A 187 6.09 -0.45 15.28
N THR A 188 6.26 0.24 14.16
CA THR A 188 7.44 0.13 13.28
C THR A 188 7.87 1.49 12.75
N MET A 189 9.18 1.66 12.56
CA MET A 189 9.75 2.82 11.89
C MET A 189 11.05 2.47 11.18
N ALA A 190 11.44 3.24 10.17
CA ALA A 190 12.75 3.14 9.54
C ALA A 190 13.34 4.51 9.20
N SER A 191 14.67 4.63 9.21
CA SER A 191 15.37 5.85 8.80
C SER A 191 16.84 5.58 8.46
N ARG A 192 17.33 6.18 7.36
CA ARG A 192 18.75 6.16 6.95
C ARG A 192 19.65 7.10 7.77
N ASN A 193 19.10 7.80 8.76
CA ASN A 193 19.82 8.77 9.56
C ASN A 193 19.82 8.38 11.04
N LEU A 194 20.98 8.03 11.59
CA LEU A 194 21.12 7.54 12.98
C LEU A 194 20.56 8.50 14.06
N LYS A 195 20.57 9.81 13.83
CA LYS A 195 19.99 10.79 14.77
C LYS A 195 18.47 10.81 14.67
N ASP A 196 17.94 10.77 13.46
CA ASP A 196 16.51 10.69 13.17
C ASP A 196 15.91 9.39 13.72
N PHE A 197 16.59 8.26 13.49
CA PHE A 197 16.29 6.95 14.08
C PHE A 197 16.20 7.01 15.61
N LYS A 198 17.18 7.65 16.27
CA LYS A 198 17.15 7.87 17.73
C LYS A 198 16.00 8.79 18.17
N ASN A 199 15.70 9.87 17.44
CA ASN A 199 14.60 10.78 17.74
C ASN A 199 13.24 10.05 17.68
N SER A 200 13.00 9.29 16.60
CA SER A 200 11.74 8.58 16.36
C SER A 200 11.54 7.39 17.29
N MET A 201 12.59 6.62 17.61
CA MET A 201 12.52 5.62 18.67
C MET A 201 12.21 6.24 20.03
N ALA A 202 12.84 7.37 20.39
CA ALA A 202 12.60 8.04 21.67
C ALA A 202 11.13 8.49 21.82
N VAL A 203 10.54 9.09 20.78
CA VAL A 203 9.12 9.50 20.78
C VAL A 203 8.18 8.29 20.83
N MET A 204 8.45 7.26 20.03
CA MET A 204 7.65 6.03 20.00
C MET A 204 7.67 5.29 21.35
N LEU A 205 8.84 5.12 21.96
CA LEU A 205 9.01 4.39 23.21
C LEU A 205 8.46 5.16 24.43
N ASP A 206 8.55 6.49 24.46
CA ASP A 206 7.90 7.31 25.51
C ASP A 206 6.37 7.25 25.39
N GLY A 207 5.83 7.26 24.17
CA GLY A 207 4.41 7.00 23.93
C GLY A 207 3.95 5.62 24.42
N ILE A 208 4.66 4.56 24.02
CA ILE A 208 4.31 3.17 24.36
C ILE A 208 4.39 2.89 25.88
N PHE A 209 5.47 3.31 26.54
CA PHE A 209 5.74 2.93 27.94
C PHE A 209 5.43 4.03 28.98
N HIS A 210 5.26 5.29 28.55
CA HIS A 210 4.97 6.44 29.42
C HIS A 210 3.83 7.35 28.89
N PRO A 211 2.69 6.79 28.39
CA PRO A 211 1.59 7.58 27.85
C PRO A 211 0.84 8.38 28.92
N LEU A 212 0.20 9.47 28.49
CA LEU A 212 -0.61 10.33 29.37
C LEU A 212 -2.00 9.74 29.68
N LEU A 213 -2.43 8.70 28.94
CA LEU A 213 -3.78 8.11 28.99
C LEU A 213 -4.28 7.69 30.38
N GLY A 214 -3.38 7.45 31.34
CA GLY A 214 -3.71 7.06 32.71
C GLY A 214 -4.20 8.21 33.60
N ASP A 215 -3.80 9.46 33.32
CA ASP A 215 -4.19 10.64 34.09
C ASP A 215 -5.54 11.21 33.59
N VAL A 216 -6.42 11.58 34.53
CA VAL A 216 -7.77 12.09 34.25
C VAL A 216 -7.74 13.46 33.56
N HIS A 217 -6.66 14.24 33.72
CA HIS A 217 -6.49 15.49 32.98
C HIS A 217 -6.41 15.28 31.46
N TYR A 218 -6.10 14.07 31.00
CA TYR A 218 -6.02 13.69 29.59
C TYR A 218 -7.17 12.78 29.15
N GLU A 219 -8.34 12.89 29.80
CA GLU A 219 -9.57 12.20 29.38
C GLU A 219 -9.97 12.52 27.92
N TRP A 220 -9.54 13.68 27.40
CA TRP A 220 -9.74 14.08 26.01
C TRP A 220 -9.10 13.10 25.00
N ILE A 221 -8.02 12.38 25.35
CA ILE A 221 -7.37 11.38 24.47
C ILE A 221 -8.38 10.30 24.08
N TYR A 222 -9.04 9.68 25.07
CA TYR A 222 -10.04 8.64 24.82
C TYR A 222 -11.24 9.17 24.02
N ARG A 223 -11.61 10.45 24.22
CA ARG A 223 -12.73 11.11 23.54
C ARG A 223 -12.41 11.48 22.09
N GLN A 224 -11.12 11.70 21.78
CA GLN A 224 -10.61 11.89 20.43
C GLN A 224 -10.52 10.53 19.71
N GLU A 225 -9.72 9.60 20.24
CA GLU A 225 -9.38 8.36 19.53
C GLU A 225 -10.44 7.26 19.60
N GLY A 226 -11.24 7.23 20.68
CA GLY A 226 -12.36 6.32 20.86
C GLY A 226 -13.66 6.87 20.30
N TRP A 227 -14.53 7.34 21.19
CA TRP A 227 -15.81 7.96 20.86
C TRP A 227 -16.25 8.97 21.93
N ARG A 228 -17.13 9.90 21.53
CA ARG A 228 -17.76 10.90 22.40
C ARG A 228 -19.13 11.31 21.85
N LEU A 229 -19.95 11.94 22.70
CA LEU A 229 -21.09 12.75 22.28
C LEU A 229 -20.67 14.22 22.25
N GLU A 230 -21.12 14.93 21.22
CA GLU A 230 -20.94 16.37 21.06
C GLU A 230 -22.31 17.06 20.89
N THR A 231 -22.42 18.32 21.31
CA THR A 231 -23.56 19.18 21.02
C THR A 231 -23.25 20.16 19.89
N ASN A 232 -24.24 20.49 19.06
CA ASN A 232 -24.14 21.57 18.08
C ASN A 232 -24.05 22.96 18.76
N GLU A 233 -23.77 24.04 17.99
CA GLU A 233 -23.49 25.38 18.54
C GLU A 233 -24.63 25.97 19.40
N ASP A 234 -25.90 25.73 19.03
CA ASP A 234 -27.07 26.15 19.82
C ASP A 234 -27.43 25.19 20.97
N GLN A 235 -26.66 24.10 21.10
CA GLN A 235 -26.78 23.03 22.09
C GLN A 235 -28.09 22.24 22.03
N THR A 236 -28.90 22.37 20.97
CA THR A 236 -30.21 21.70 20.89
C THR A 236 -30.14 20.23 20.50
N ASN A 237 -29.13 19.81 19.72
CA ASN A 237 -29.00 18.44 19.20
C ASN A 237 -27.68 17.80 19.65
N LEU A 238 -27.72 16.48 19.90
CA LEU A 238 -26.53 15.65 20.08
C LEU A 238 -26.12 14.97 18.76
N TYR A 239 -24.82 14.69 18.61
CA TYR A 239 -24.27 13.82 17.57
C TYR A 239 -23.10 13.00 18.11
N ILE A 240 -22.69 11.95 17.38
CA ILE A 240 -21.62 11.02 17.78
C ILE A 240 -20.34 11.34 17.00
N SER A 241 -19.19 11.36 17.70
CA SER A 241 -17.90 11.74 17.13
C SER A 241 -16.75 10.89 17.72
N GLY A 242 -15.59 10.88 17.09
CA GLY A 242 -14.37 10.16 17.54
C GLY A 242 -13.81 9.15 16.53
N ASN A 243 -12.49 8.98 16.54
CA ASN A 243 -11.74 8.38 15.42
C ASN A 243 -12.00 6.89 15.24
N ALA A 244 -12.17 6.11 16.32
CA ALA A 244 -12.52 4.70 16.21
C ALA A 244 -13.99 4.50 15.79
N TYR A 245 -14.92 5.31 16.30
CA TYR A 245 -16.32 5.26 15.87
C TYR A 245 -16.48 5.59 14.38
N ASN A 246 -15.87 6.69 13.91
CA ASN A 246 -15.92 7.10 12.51
C ASN A 246 -15.34 6.02 11.58
N ARG A 247 -14.16 5.47 11.91
CA ARG A 247 -13.53 4.39 11.13
C ARG A 247 -14.35 3.10 11.13
N ALA A 248 -14.85 2.65 12.29
CA ALA A 248 -15.67 1.44 12.38
C ALA A 248 -17.02 1.56 11.65
N ARG A 249 -17.57 2.79 11.56
CA ARG A 249 -18.78 3.12 10.79
C ARG A 249 -18.52 3.11 9.28
N ALA A 250 -17.40 3.68 8.84
CA ALA A 250 -17.02 3.70 7.42
C ALA A 250 -16.65 2.29 6.92
N ALA A 251 -15.79 1.56 7.64
CA ALA A 251 -15.28 0.26 7.23
C ALA A 251 -16.39 -0.79 7.02
N GLN A 252 -17.47 -0.76 7.82
CA GLN A 252 -18.59 -1.69 7.69
C GLN A 252 -19.52 -1.45 6.48
N MET A 253 -19.19 -0.47 5.63
CA MET A 253 -19.85 -0.30 4.33
C MET A 253 -19.32 -1.27 3.27
N PHE A 254 -18.09 -1.78 3.41
CA PHE A 254 -17.44 -2.60 2.40
C PHE A 254 -17.73 -4.11 2.60
N PRO A 255 -17.92 -4.92 1.53
CA PRO A 255 -18.42 -6.30 1.65
C PRO A 255 -17.37 -7.30 2.16
N ASP A 256 -16.09 -7.02 1.92
CA ASP A 256 -14.91 -7.72 2.43
C ASP A 256 -14.80 -7.62 3.97
N VAL A 257 -14.92 -6.40 4.52
CA VAL A 257 -14.92 -6.17 5.98
C VAL A 257 -16.10 -6.90 6.66
N VAL A 258 -17.24 -7.00 5.97
CA VAL A 258 -18.41 -7.79 6.40
C VAL A 258 -18.15 -9.30 6.30
N LEU A 259 -17.46 -9.76 5.25
CA LEU A 259 -17.05 -11.15 5.07
C LEU A 259 -16.08 -11.60 6.16
N ASP A 260 -14.96 -10.90 6.34
CA ASP A 260 -13.91 -11.29 7.28
C ASP A 260 -14.48 -11.39 8.70
N HIS A 261 -15.24 -10.38 9.13
CA HIS A 261 -15.91 -10.42 10.43
C HIS A 261 -16.89 -11.60 10.55
N PHE A 262 -17.62 -11.96 9.49
CA PHE A 262 -18.45 -13.16 9.49
C PHE A 262 -17.61 -14.44 9.65
N VAL A 263 -16.63 -14.66 8.76
CA VAL A 263 -15.78 -15.87 8.73
C VAL A 263 -15.10 -16.07 10.09
N TYR A 264 -14.40 -15.04 10.57
CA TYR A 264 -13.65 -15.07 11.81
C TYR A 264 -14.54 -15.25 13.04
N SER A 265 -15.68 -14.54 13.15
CA SER A 265 -16.61 -14.70 14.28
C SER A 265 -17.31 -16.06 14.32
N ARG A 266 -17.43 -16.78 13.20
CA ARG A 266 -17.95 -18.15 13.15
C ARG A 266 -16.88 -19.18 13.49
N LEU A 267 -15.78 -19.21 12.73
CA LEU A 267 -14.66 -20.15 12.95
C LEU A 267 -14.12 -20.05 14.38
N PHE A 268 -13.88 -18.82 14.85
CA PHE A 268 -13.23 -18.53 16.13
C PHE A 268 -14.18 -17.97 17.19
N LYS A 269 -15.48 -18.29 17.12
CA LYS A 269 -16.45 -18.01 18.20
C LYS A 269 -15.88 -18.37 19.58
N GLY A 270 -15.82 -17.39 20.48
CA GLY A 270 -15.31 -17.54 21.86
C GLY A 270 -13.78 -17.46 22.01
N HIS A 271 -13.05 -17.08 20.96
CA HIS A 271 -11.59 -16.93 20.92
C HIS A 271 -11.21 -15.51 20.45
N THR A 272 -9.97 -15.05 20.64
CA THR A 272 -9.55 -13.65 20.27
C THR A 272 -9.78 -13.35 18.80
N TYR A 273 -9.49 -14.33 17.91
CA TYR A 273 -9.77 -14.25 16.48
C TYR A 273 -11.27 -14.17 16.13
N GLY A 274 -12.19 -14.35 17.08
CA GLY A 274 -13.63 -14.22 16.85
C GLY A 274 -14.17 -12.79 16.96
N TYR A 275 -13.31 -11.81 17.24
CA TYR A 275 -13.66 -10.41 17.49
C TYR A 275 -12.90 -9.45 16.55
N ASN A 276 -13.41 -8.23 16.38
CA ASN A 276 -12.79 -7.22 15.52
C ASN A 276 -11.92 -6.22 16.33
N PRO A 277 -10.59 -6.13 16.11
CA PRO A 277 -9.70 -5.20 16.84
C PRO A 277 -9.91 -3.72 16.49
N LYS A 278 -10.49 -3.42 15.31
CA LYS A 278 -10.95 -2.08 14.89
C LYS A 278 -12.33 -1.73 15.47
N GLY A 279 -13.02 -2.73 16.01
CA GLY A 279 -14.33 -2.62 16.65
C GLY A 279 -15.51 -2.64 15.69
N LEU A 280 -16.72 -2.84 16.24
CA LEU A 280 -17.97 -2.63 15.52
C LEU A 280 -18.61 -1.32 15.99
N TRP A 281 -19.05 -0.44 15.09
CA TRP A 281 -19.54 0.91 15.41
C TRP A 281 -20.62 0.96 16.52
N ASN A 282 -21.44 -0.10 16.65
CA ASN A 282 -22.46 -0.23 17.69
C ASN A 282 -21.90 -0.67 19.05
N GLU A 283 -20.91 -1.58 19.07
CA GLU A 283 -20.24 -2.04 20.29
C GLU A 283 -19.20 -1.02 20.79
N THR A 284 -18.56 -0.26 19.90
CA THR A 284 -17.66 0.85 20.23
C THR A 284 -18.32 1.87 21.17
N LEU A 285 -19.62 2.12 21.02
CA LEU A 285 -20.42 2.99 21.90
C LEU A 285 -20.64 2.43 23.32
N SER A 286 -20.21 1.18 23.60
CA SER A 286 -20.10 0.62 24.95
C SER A 286 -18.67 0.67 25.52
N GLY A 287 -17.71 1.18 24.73
CA GLY A 287 -16.36 1.48 25.17
C GLY A 287 -16.32 2.64 26.16
N ALA A 288 -15.31 2.64 27.02
CA ALA A 288 -15.05 3.71 27.99
C ALA A 288 -13.55 3.78 28.28
N ARG A 289 -13.07 4.93 28.78
CA ARG A 289 -11.65 5.17 29.13
C ARG A 289 -11.05 4.08 30.03
N ASP A 290 -11.82 3.56 30.98
CA ASP A 290 -11.35 2.51 31.90
C ASP A 290 -11.14 1.15 31.20
N HIS A 291 -11.88 0.87 30.13
CA HIS A 291 -11.65 -0.33 29.29
C HIS A 291 -10.30 -0.22 28.56
N MET A 292 -9.98 0.96 28.00
CA MET A 292 -8.70 1.26 27.35
C MET A 292 -7.54 1.21 28.35
N ILE A 293 -7.68 1.81 29.54
CA ILE A 293 -6.65 1.75 30.59
C ILE A 293 -6.44 0.31 31.07
N LYS A 294 -7.50 -0.48 31.22
CA LYS A 294 -7.37 -1.91 31.52
C LYS A 294 -6.62 -2.64 30.40
N PHE A 295 -6.96 -2.40 29.14
CA PHE A 295 -6.33 -3.02 27.97
C PHE A 295 -4.83 -2.70 27.90
N TYR A 296 -4.47 -1.42 28.05
CA TYR A 296 -3.09 -0.96 28.16
C TYR A 296 -2.34 -1.70 29.28
N ASN A 297 -2.86 -1.64 30.52
CA ASN A 297 -2.22 -2.26 31.68
C ASN A 297 -2.09 -3.80 31.55
N SER A 298 -2.99 -4.48 30.85
CA SER A 298 -2.91 -5.93 30.63
C SER A 298 -1.80 -6.32 29.65
N TRP A 299 -1.59 -5.55 28.58
CA TRP A 299 -0.85 -6.00 27.40
C TRP A 299 0.46 -5.24 27.11
N TYR A 300 0.54 -3.96 27.46
CA TYR A 300 1.69 -3.08 27.16
C TYR A 300 2.81 -3.21 28.22
N GLN A 301 3.01 -4.43 28.75
CA GLN A 301 4.09 -4.72 29.69
C GLN A 301 5.36 -5.16 28.94
N PRO A 302 6.56 -4.74 29.35
CA PRO A 302 7.81 -5.12 28.68
C PRO A 302 8.01 -6.64 28.55
N SER A 303 7.62 -7.43 29.55
CA SER A 303 7.69 -8.90 29.50
C SER A 303 6.87 -9.53 28.36
N ASN A 304 5.83 -8.83 27.89
CA ASN A 304 4.94 -9.25 26.80
C ASN A 304 5.38 -8.75 25.41
N GLY A 305 6.29 -7.77 25.37
CA GLY A 305 6.81 -7.18 24.14
C GLY A 305 7.81 -8.08 23.40
N ARG A 306 8.03 -7.79 22.11
CA ARG A 306 9.07 -8.36 21.23
C ARG A 306 9.70 -7.22 20.45
N VAL A 307 11.01 -7.04 20.55
CA VAL A 307 11.72 -5.93 19.89
C VAL A 307 12.60 -6.43 18.75
N PHE A 308 12.49 -5.81 17.60
CA PHE A 308 13.30 -6.08 16.42
C PHE A 308 14.17 -4.87 16.09
N CYS A 309 15.48 -5.06 16.05
CA CYS A 309 16.47 -4.08 15.62
C CYS A 309 17.09 -4.56 14.30
N TYR A 310 17.03 -3.74 13.24
CA TYR A 310 17.61 -4.06 11.94
C TYR A 310 18.48 -2.93 11.39
N GLY A 311 19.56 -3.29 10.70
CA GLY A 311 20.50 -2.35 10.05
C GLY A 311 21.92 -2.47 10.61
N ALA A 312 22.76 -1.47 10.30
CA ALA A 312 24.17 -1.48 10.68
C ALA A 312 24.39 -1.43 12.21
N PRO A 313 25.53 -1.91 12.74
CA PRO A 313 25.75 -2.11 14.18
C PRO A 313 25.51 -0.88 15.07
N GLU A 314 25.74 0.34 14.57
CA GLU A 314 25.45 1.58 15.29
C GLU A 314 23.94 1.85 15.48
N TYR A 315 23.09 1.38 14.56
CA TYR A 315 21.63 1.40 14.69
C TYR A 315 21.13 0.29 15.63
N ILE A 316 21.76 -0.89 15.59
CA ILE A 316 21.50 -1.96 16.56
C ILE A 316 21.82 -1.48 17.98
N ASN A 317 22.99 -0.87 18.20
CA ASN A 317 23.35 -0.29 19.50
C ASN A 317 22.36 0.81 19.91
N ALA A 318 21.97 1.70 18.99
CA ALA A 318 20.95 2.73 19.24
C ALA A 318 19.59 2.17 19.69
N CYS A 319 19.16 1.05 19.09
CA CYS A 319 17.95 0.33 19.44
C CYS A 319 18.04 -0.24 20.86
N LEU A 320 19.16 -0.90 21.19
CA LEU A 320 19.41 -1.47 22.51
C LEU A 320 19.49 -0.40 23.61
N ASP A 321 20.22 0.71 23.37
CA ASP A 321 20.33 1.85 24.28
C ASP A 321 18.93 2.40 24.66
N ALA A 322 18.11 2.72 23.64
CA ALA A 322 16.79 3.34 23.82
C ALA A 322 15.78 2.40 24.51
N VAL A 323 15.88 1.09 24.24
CA VAL A 323 15.02 0.06 24.83
C VAL A 323 15.34 -0.15 26.32
N ASP A 324 16.61 -0.19 26.71
CA ASP A 324 16.99 -0.25 28.13
C ASP A 324 16.52 1.00 28.88
N GLU A 325 16.74 2.21 28.34
CA GLU A 325 16.30 3.46 28.97
C GLU A 325 14.79 3.46 29.21
N ALA A 326 13.99 3.19 28.18
CA ALA A 326 12.54 3.21 28.28
C ALA A 326 12.01 2.14 29.25
N VAL A 327 12.46 0.89 29.11
CA VAL A 327 11.98 -0.22 29.96
C VAL A 327 12.44 -0.05 31.41
N THR A 328 13.69 0.32 31.66
CA THR A 328 14.20 0.58 33.02
C THR A 328 13.42 1.72 33.69
N ARG A 329 13.13 2.80 32.96
CA ARG A 329 12.33 3.91 33.48
C ARG A 329 10.89 3.49 33.80
N MET A 330 10.28 2.61 33.01
CA MET A 330 8.95 2.05 33.30
C MET A 330 8.95 1.18 34.56
N LEU A 331 9.90 0.26 34.70
CA LEU A 331 10.02 -0.61 35.87
C LEU A 331 10.25 0.20 37.15
N ASN A 332 11.07 1.26 37.09
CA ASN A 332 11.29 2.18 38.21
C ASN A 332 10.01 2.94 38.60
N ASP A 333 9.24 3.43 37.62
CA ASP A 333 7.93 4.06 37.85
C ASP A 333 6.92 3.10 38.48
N GLN A 334 6.93 1.82 38.08
CA GLN A 334 6.07 0.77 38.65
C GLN A 334 6.46 0.41 40.09
N ALA A 335 7.76 0.20 40.35
CA ALA A 335 8.27 -0.10 41.69
C ALA A 335 7.93 1.02 42.70
N LYS A 336 8.17 2.28 42.32
CA LYS A 336 7.82 3.44 43.12
C LYS A 336 6.32 3.50 43.44
N LYS A 337 5.44 3.27 42.45
CA LYS A 337 3.99 3.24 42.65
C LYS A 337 3.57 2.14 43.64
N LEU A 338 4.26 1.01 43.68
CA LEU A 338 3.95 -0.07 44.63
C LEU A 338 4.41 0.24 46.05
N GLU A 339 5.59 0.86 46.21
CA GLU A 339 6.06 1.40 47.50
C GLU A 339 5.10 2.46 48.04
N GLU A 340 4.65 3.39 47.20
CA GLU A 340 3.67 4.44 47.57
C GLU A 340 2.30 3.85 47.97
N ASN A 341 1.94 2.67 47.47
CA ASN A 341 0.73 1.93 47.86
C ASN A 341 0.95 0.94 49.01
N GLY A 342 2.13 0.93 49.66
CA GLY A 342 2.44 0.07 50.80
C GLY A 342 2.75 -1.39 50.46
N GLY A 343 3.02 -1.69 49.19
CA GLY A 343 3.61 -2.96 48.76
C GLY A 343 5.12 -3.03 49.03
N ILE A 344 5.68 -4.23 48.94
CA ILE A 344 7.13 -4.43 48.88
C ILE A 344 7.53 -4.49 47.42
N SER A 345 8.43 -3.63 46.97
CA SER A 345 9.03 -3.70 45.64
C SER A 345 10.18 -4.70 45.62
N ILE A 346 10.13 -5.63 44.66
CA ILE A 346 11.29 -6.40 44.22
C ILE A 346 11.36 -6.22 42.71
N LEU A 347 12.33 -5.45 42.23
CA LEU A 347 12.47 -5.14 40.79
C LEU A 347 12.60 -6.40 39.92
N GLU A 348 13.19 -7.47 40.48
CA GLU A 348 13.31 -8.79 39.83
C GLU A 348 11.96 -9.53 39.71
N GLU A 349 10.97 -9.24 40.56
CA GLU A 349 9.63 -9.82 40.44
C GLU A 349 8.74 -9.02 39.47
N LEU A 350 8.94 -7.70 39.39
CA LEU A 350 8.13 -6.80 38.57
C LEU A 350 8.37 -6.93 37.05
N GLY A 351 9.55 -7.39 36.66
CA GLY A 351 9.92 -7.50 35.25
C GLY A 351 9.67 -8.86 34.60
N VAL A 352 9.51 -9.94 35.37
CA VAL A 352 9.82 -11.30 34.85
C VAL A 352 8.59 -12.14 34.48
N SER A 353 7.38 -11.81 34.96
CA SER A 353 6.16 -12.51 34.54
C SER A 353 5.61 -11.98 33.22
N LEU A 354 5.48 -12.87 32.23
CA LEU A 354 4.49 -12.70 31.16
C LEU A 354 3.09 -12.63 31.79
N PRO A 355 2.15 -11.81 31.25
CA PRO A 355 0.75 -11.93 31.62
C PRO A 355 0.27 -13.36 31.33
N GLU A 356 -0.32 -14.05 32.31
CA GLU A 356 -0.63 -15.49 32.20
C GLU A 356 -1.51 -15.80 30.98
N ASP A 357 -2.51 -14.96 30.73
CA ASP A 357 -3.43 -15.06 29.59
C ASP A 357 -2.87 -14.50 28.26
N SER A 358 -1.61 -14.06 28.18
CA SER A 358 -1.07 -13.41 26.96
C SER A 358 -1.00 -14.33 25.73
N LYS A 359 -0.82 -15.65 25.94
CA LYS A 359 -0.67 -16.63 24.86
C LYS A 359 -1.98 -16.86 24.13
N VAL A 360 -1.90 -17.23 22.86
CA VAL A 360 -3.08 -17.58 22.05
C VAL A 360 -3.27 -19.10 22.06
N ASP A 361 -4.52 -19.55 22.17
CA ASP A 361 -4.85 -20.97 22.37
C ASP A 361 -5.29 -21.62 21.06
N PHE A 362 -4.83 -22.84 20.78
CA PHE A 362 -5.29 -23.60 19.63
C PHE A 362 -6.75 -24.08 19.82
N LYS A 363 -7.67 -23.51 19.06
CA LYS A 363 -9.04 -24.01 18.92
C LYS A 363 -9.03 -25.30 18.09
N LYS A 364 -9.48 -26.41 18.69
CA LYS A 364 -9.47 -27.73 18.04
C LYS A 364 -10.42 -27.80 16.85
N LEU A 365 -9.98 -28.39 15.73
CA LEU A 365 -10.75 -28.42 14.48
C LEU A 365 -12.11 -29.09 14.70
N ASN A 366 -12.14 -30.19 15.45
CA ASN A 366 -13.38 -30.90 15.82
C ASN A 366 -14.29 -30.16 16.83
N SER A 367 -13.89 -28.97 17.31
CA SER A 367 -14.71 -28.06 18.12
C SER A 367 -15.28 -26.89 17.31
N ILE A 368 -14.86 -26.75 16.05
CA ILE A 368 -15.40 -25.79 15.09
C ILE A 368 -16.53 -26.49 14.35
N ASN A 369 -17.77 -26.05 14.58
CA ASN A 369 -18.92 -26.53 13.81
C ASN A 369 -18.88 -25.90 12.42
N SER A 370 -19.12 -26.70 11.37
CA SER A 370 -19.39 -26.17 10.03
C SER A 370 -20.58 -25.20 10.08
N VAL A 371 -20.40 -23.99 9.57
CA VAL A 371 -21.46 -22.97 9.45
C VAL A 371 -21.71 -22.65 7.99
N GLU A 372 -22.98 -22.45 7.63
CA GLU A 372 -23.41 -21.97 6.32
C GLU A 372 -24.50 -20.92 6.55
N GLU A 373 -24.24 -19.66 6.21
CA GLU A 373 -25.18 -18.55 6.40
C GLU A 373 -25.21 -17.61 5.17
N ARG A 374 -26.33 -16.91 5.02
CA ARG A 374 -26.45 -15.79 4.08
C ARG A 374 -26.11 -14.49 4.79
N VAL A 375 -25.24 -13.68 4.21
CA VAL A 375 -24.73 -12.45 4.83
C VAL A 375 -25.15 -11.22 4.02
N PRO A 376 -26.04 -10.35 4.54
CA PRO A 376 -26.34 -9.08 3.89
C PRO A 376 -25.15 -8.12 4.03
N TYR A 377 -24.77 -7.43 2.95
CA TYR A 377 -23.85 -6.30 2.98
C TYR A 377 -24.53 -5.00 2.49
N PRO A 378 -24.09 -3.80 2.93
CA PRO A 378 -24.72 -2.54 2.51
C PRO A 378 -24.61 -2.31 1.00
N SER A 379 -25.70 -1.95 0.33
CA SER A 379 -25.67 -1.63 -1.11
C SER A 379 -26.71 -0.59 -1.54
N TYR A 380 -26.47 0.04 -2.69
CA TYR A 380 -27.40 0.94 -3.37
C TYR A 380 -28.15 0.19 -4.49
N ASP A 381 -29.26 0.76 -4.96
CA ASP A 381 -30.35 0.09 -5.71
C ASP A 381 -29.97 -0.33 -7.16
N ARG A 382 -29.07 -1.32 -7.31
CA ARG A 382 -28.54 -1.88 -8.58
C ARG A 382 -29.58 -2.74 -9.36
N ARG A 383 -30.70 -2.14 -9.80
CA ARG A 383 -31.80 -2.89 -10.49
C ARG A 383 -31.47 -3.51 -11.85
N GLU A 384 -30.29 -3.25 -12.41
CA GLU A 384 -29.92 -3.65 -13.78
C GLU A 384 -28.60 -4.45 -13.85
N ARG A 385 -28.01 -4.87 -12.72
CA ARG A 385 -26.82 -5.73 -12.72
C ARG A 385 -27.16 -7.22 -12.72
N ARG A 386 -26.39 -7.97 -13.50
CA ARG A 386 -25.90 -9.30 -13.09
C ARG A 386 -24.71 -9.08 -12.14
N GLY A 387 -24.60 -9.87 -11.09
CA GLY A 387 -23.31 -10.11 -10.43
C GLY A 387 -23.11 -9.65 -8.98
N ASP A 388 -24.15 -9.23 -8.26
CA ASP A 388 -23.97 -8.70 -6.89
C ASP A 388 -23.90 -9.78 -5.78
N PHE A 389 -24.10 -11.08 -6.05
CA PHE A 389 -23.85 -12.11 -5.03
C PHE A 389 -22.36 -12.46 -4.97
N ARG A 390 -21.88 -12.88 -3.80
CA ARG A 390 -20.53 -13.43 -3.64
C ARG A 390 -20.58 -14.71 -2.77
N LEU A 391 -19.70 -15.66 -3.04
CA LEU A 391 -19.52 -16.90 -2.28
C LEU A 391 -18.17 -16.86 -1.59
N SER A 392 -18.09 -17.38 -0.36
CA SER A 392 -16.83 -17.68 0.32
C SER A 392 -16.93 -19.04 1.02
N ILE A 393 -15.86 -19.82 0.95
CA ILE A 393 -15.66 -21.08 1.66
C ILE A 393 -14.30 -20.97 2.37
N SER A 394 -14.32 -20.95 3.70
CA SER A 394 -13.13 -20.74 4.54
C SER A 394 -12.89 -21.92 5.49
N TRP A 395 -11.65 -22.39 5.57
CA TRP A 395 -11.22 -23.53 6.41
C TRP A 395 -10.11 -23.14 7.38
N VAL A 396 -10.18 -23.62 8.62
CA VAL A 396 -9.02 -23.59 9.54
C VAL A 396 -8.15 -24.82 9.27
N LEU A 397 -6.88 -24.61 8.92
CA LEU A 397 -5.99 -25.66 8.42
C LEU A 397 -5.28 -26.48 9.52
N ASN A 398 -5.08 -25.91 10.71
CA ASN A 398 -4.32 -26.54 11.79
C ASN A 398 -4.88 -26.25 13.19
N ASP A 399 -4.74 -27.19 14.13
CA ASP A 399 -4.99 -26.98 15.58
C ASP A 399 -3.78 -27.31 16.48
N LYS A 400 -2.59 -27.32 15.85
CA LYS A 400 -1.26 -27.47 16.43
C LYS A 400 -0.30 -26.64 15.56
N PRO A 401 0.95 -26.34 16.00
CA PRO A 401 1.95 -25.78 15.10
C PRO A 401 2.15 -26.70 13.88
N MET A 402 2.32 -26.10 12.71
CA MET A 402 2.80 -26.79 11.51
C MET A 402 4.33 -26.95 11.57
N ASP A 403 4.86 -27.83 10.72
CA ASP A 403 6.28 -27.83 10.36
C ASP A 403 6.47 -27.07 9.04
N ARG A 404 7.69 -26.59 8.77
CA ARG A 404 8.00 -25.77 7.59
C ARG A 404 7.66 -26.47 6.27
N ARG A 405 7.83 -27.80 6.16
CA ARG A 405 7.47 -28.58 4.95
C ARG A 405 5.95 -28.57 4.72
N THR A 406 5.15 -28.65 5.77
CA THR A 406 3.69 -28.49 5.71
C THR A 406 3.27 -27.07 5.33
N GLU A 407 3.96 -26.05 5.83
CA GLU A 407 3.69 -24.64 5.51
C GLU A 407 3.98 -24.32 4.03
N VAL A 408 5.14 -24.74 3.53
CA VAL A 408 5.50 -24.65 2.10
C VAL A 408 4.51 -25.40 1.22
N ALA A 409 4.08 -26.59 1.64
CA ALA A 409 3.07 -27.36 0.93
C ALA A 409 1.71 -26.63 0.87
N TRP A 410 1.34 -25.83 1.88
CA TRP A 410 0.14 -25.00 1.83
C TRP A 410 0.26 -23.79 0.91
N TYR A 411 1.43 -23.16 0.78
CA TYR A 411 1.66 -22.16 -0.26
C TYR A 411 1.55 -22.78 -1.66
N LEU A 412 2.14 -23.96 -1.90
CA LEU A 412 2.02 -24.66 -3.18
C LEU A 412 0.57 -25.11 -3.50
N ILE A 413 -0.18 -25.61 -2.52
CA ILE A 413 -1.60 -25.94 -2.66
C ILE A 413 -2.42 -24.67 -2.97
N TRP A 414 -2.10 -23.54 -2.32
CA TRP A 414 -2.74 -22.25 -2.59
C TRP A 414 -2.52 -21.80 -4.04
N GLU A 415 -1.27 -21.76 -4.54
CA GLU A 415 -0.98 -21.33 -5.92
C GLU A 415 -1.64 -22.25 -6.96
N ILE A 416 -1.61 -23.56 -6.74
CA ILE A 416 -2.29 -24.54 -7.62
C ILE A 416 -3.81 -24.32 -7.65
N LEU A 417 -4.42 -23.92 -6.53
CA LEU A 417 -5.88 -23.75 -6.44
C LEU A 417 -6.37 -22.38 -6.91
N ALA A 418 -5.71 -21.29 -6.51
CA ALA A 418 -6.20 -19.92 -6.66
C ALA A 418 -5.10 -18.89 -7.01
N GLY A 419 -3.87 -19.34 -7.29
CA GLY A 419 -2.83 -18.53 -7.91
C GLY A 419 -3.15 -18.16 -9.37
N PRO A 420 -2.31 -17.35 -10.03
CA PRO A 420 -2.60 -16.72 -11.33
C PRO A 420 -3.19 -17.67 -12.40
N SER A 421 -2.53 -18.80 -12.71
CA SER A 421 -3.02 -19.86 -13.61
C SER A 421 -3.59 -21.10 -12.90
N GLY A 422 -4.11 -20.94 -11.68
CA GLY A 422 -4.68 -22.00 -10.85
C GLY A 422 -5.91 -22.71 -11.44
N PHE A 423 -6.46 -23.67 -10.69
CA PHE A 423 -7.70 -24.38 -11.07
C PHE A 423 -8.96 -23.51 -10.93
N LEU A 424 -8.95 -22.55 -10.01
CA LEU A 424 -9.92 -21.48 -9.88
C LEU A 424 -9.26 -20.18 -10.33
N SER A 425 -10.00 -19.35 -11.05
CA SER A 425 -9.54 -18.00 -11.37
C SER A 425 -9.30 -17.21 -10.07
N PRO A 426 -8.23 -16.38 -9.99
CA PRO A 426 -8.03 -15.49 -8.85
C PRO A 426 -9.24 -14.58 -8.63
N ASP A 427 -9.66 -14.45 -7.37
CA ASP A 427 -10.77 -13.60 -6.93
C ASP A 427 -10.33 -12.79 -5.72
N PRO A 428 -10.68 -11.48 -5.60
CA PRO A 428 -10.31 -10.66 -4.45
C PRO A 428 -10.83 -11.14 -3.08
N MET A 429 -11.73 -12.13 -3.02
CA MET A 429 -12.16 -12.78 -1.77
C MET A 429 -11.40 -14.08 -1.46
N SER A 430 -10.57 -14.59 -2.37
CA SER A 430 -9.68 -15.73 -2.10
C SER A 430 -8.40 -15.25 -1.40
N GLN A 431 -8.01 -15.91 -0.31
CA GLN A 431 -6.80 -15.57 0.45
C GLN A 431 -6.34 -16.74 1.33
N ILE A 432 -5.05 -16.78 1.69
CA ILE A 432 -4.51 -17.64 2.74
C ILE A 432 -3.89 -16.80 3.87
N ASP A 433 -4.62 -16.63 4.97
CA ASP A 433 -4.10 -15.91 6.14
C ASP A 433 -3.10 -16.80 6.89
N THR A 434 -1.82 -16.42 6.77
CA THR A 434 -0.67 -17.07 7.40
C THR A 434 -0.08 -16.27 8.57
N ASN A 435 -0.70 -15.15 8.95
CA ASN A 435 -0.21 -14.26 10.02
C ASN A 435 -0.61 -14.72 11.43
N LEU A 436 -1.64 -15.56 11.53
CA LEU A 436 -2.22 -16.08 12.77
C LEU A 436 -1.62 -17.43 13.20
N GLN A 437 -1.83 -17.81 14.46
CA GLN A 437 -1.39 -19.11 15.01
C GLN A 437 -2.09 -20.31 14.33
N GLN A 438 -3.29 -20.08 13.79
CA GLN A 438 -4.06 -21.05 13.02
C GLN A 438 -4.35 -20.46 11.65
N TRP A 439 -3.80 -21.06 10.61
CA TRP A 439 -3.93 -20.58 9.24
C TRP A 439 -5.35 -20.77 8.72
N VAL A 440 -5.85 -19.79 7.97
CA VAL A 440 -7.18 -19.81 7.36
C VAL A 440 -7.05 -19.66 5.86
N MET A 441 -7.41 -20.71 5.11
CA MET A 441 -7.56 -20.62 3.66
C MET A 441 -9.02 -20.30 3.33
N THR A 442 -9.23 -19.27 2.53
CA THR A 442 -10.53 -18.88 1.97
C THR A 442 -10.47 -18.97 0.46
N ILE A 443 -11.48 -19.61 -0.12
CA ILE A 443 -11.76 -19.61 -1.56
C ILE A 443 -13.03 -18.78 -1.77
N GLY A 444 -12.89 -17.68 -2.50
CA GLY A 444 -13.95 -16.74 -2.83
C GLY A 444 -14.37 -16.80 -4.29
N VAL A 445 -15.62 -16.42 -4.58
CA VAL A 445 -16.12 -16.14 -5.93
C VAL A 445 -17.06 -14.94 -5.87
N SER A 446 -16.67 -13.85 -6.51
CA SER A 446 -17.43 -12.62 -6.71
C SER A 446 -18.26 -12.69 -8.00
N GLY A 447 -18.97 -11.61 -8.35
CA GLY A 447 -19.65 -11.51 -9.66
C GLY A 447 -20.86 -12.44 -9.87
N LEU A 448 -21.36 -13.14 -8.85
CA LEU A 448 -22.40 -14.15 -9.03
C LEU A 448 -23.78 -13.50 -9.25
N PRO A 449 -24.54 -13.87 -10.29
CA PRO A 449 -25.79 -13.17 -10.61
C PRO A 449 -26.96 -13.52 -9.71
N THR A 450 -26.91 -14.66 -9.00
CA THR A 450 -28.00 -15.13 -8.13
C THR A 450 -27.46 -15.98 -6.97
N GLU A 451 -28.28 -16.13 -5.94
CA GLU A 451 -28.09 -17.12 -4.87
C GLU A 451 -27.98 -18.56 -5.40
N ALA A 452 -28.69 -18.91 -6.48
CA ALA A 452 -28.60 -20.22 -7.12
C ALA A 452 -27.23 -20.44 -7.77
N ALA A 453 -26.68 -19.42 -8.44
CA ALA A 453 -25.33 -19.43 -8.99
C ALA A 453 -24.27 -19.63 -7.89
N ALA A 454 -24.44 -19.03 -6.70
CA ALA A 454 -23.56 -19.27 -5.56
C ALA A 454 -23.62 -20.73 -5.06
N GLY A 455 -24.82 -21.32 -5.02
CA GLY A 455 -24.98 -22.75 -4.69
C GLY A 455 -24.34 -23.68 -5.72
N GLU A 456 -24.40 -23.34 -7.00
CA GLU A 456 -23.76 -24.08 -8.09
C GLU A 456 -22.24 -23.95 -8.05
N ALA A 457 -21.70 -22.73 -7.90
CA ALA A 457 -20.27 -22.47 -7.74
C ALA A 457 -19.68 -23.24 -6.55
N ARG A 458 -20.35 -23.23 -5.38
CA ARG A 458 -19.97 -24.03 -4.21
C ARG A 458 -19.92 -25.53 -4.53
N THR A 459 -20.92 -26.04 -5.24
CA THR A 459 -21.00 -27.46 -5.62
C THR A 459 -19.83 -27.82 -6.53
N ASN A 460 -19.51 -26.97 -7.50
CA ASN A 460 -18.41 -27.16 -8.44
C ASN A 460 -17.04 -27.13 -7.74
N ILE A 461 -16.79 -26.16 -6.84
CA ILE A 461 -15.57 -26.08 -6.02
C ILE A 461 -15.44 -27.34 -5.14
N THR A 462 -16.53 -27.77 -4.48
CA THR A 462 -16.51 -28.95 -3.61
C THR A 462 -16.18 -30.23 -4.39
N ASN A 463 -16.77 -30.41 -5.57
CA ASN A 463 -16.48 -31.53 -6.46
C ASN A 463 -15.03 -31.49 -6.96
N MET A 464 -14.58 -30.33 -7.45
CA MET A 464 -13.21 -30.12 -7.94
C MET A 464 -12.16 -30.46 -6.87
N LEU A 465 -12.32 -29.94 -5.64
CA LEU A 465 -11.41 -30.26 -4.53
C LEU A 465 -11.39 -31.77 -4.22
N GLY A 466 -12.56 -32.43 -4.29
CA GLY A 466 -12.66 -33.88 -4.13
C GLY A 466 -12.02 -34.69 -5.26
N GLU A 467 -12.06 -34.20 -6.50
CA GLU A 467 -11.42 -34.83 -7.67
C GLU A 467 -9.91 -34.62 -7.66
N LEU A 468 -9.41 -33.41 -7.43
CA LEU A 468 -7.98 -33.10 -7.34
C LEU A 468 -7.32 -33.92 -6.22
N SER A 469 -7.91 -33.94 -5.03
CA SER A 469 -7.42 -34.72 -3.87
C SER A 469 -7.33 -36.23 -4.11
N GLN A 470 -7.99 -36.76 -5.15
CA GLN A 470 -7.96 -38.19 -5.51
C GLN A 470 -7.10 -38.49 -6.75
N ASN A 471 -6.93 -37.54 -7.66
CA ASN A 471 -6.34 -37.79 -8.99
C ASN A 471 -5.01 -37.05 -9.22
N GLY A 472 -4.62 -36.09 -8.38
CA GLY A 472 -3.46 -35.24 -8.63
C GLY A 472 -3.76 -34.07 -9.56
N PHE A 473 -2.68 -33.47 -10.07
CA PHE A 473 -2.67 -32.31 -10.95
C PHE A 473 -1.87 -32.61 -12.22
N ASP A 474 -2.08 -31.85 -13.29
CA ASP A 474 -1.21 -31.90 -14.46
C ASP A 474 0.19 -31.34 -14.11
N HIS A 475 1.24 -31.96 -14.66
CA HIS A 475 2.66 -31.59 -14.41
C HIS A 475 2.94 -30.11 -14.70
N GLU A 476 2.24 -29.52 -15.67
CA GLU A 476 2.39 -28.10 -16.04
C GLU A 476 1.88 -27.16 -14.94
N VAL A 477 0.73 -27.46 -14.33
CA VAL A 477 0.18 -26.68 -13.20
C VAL A 477 1.05 -26.83 -11.96
N MET A 478 1.61 -28.03 -11.74
CA MET A 478 2.61 -28.25 -10.69
C MET A 478 3.89 -27.44 -10.94
N ALA A 479 4.38 -27.38 -12.18
CA ALA A 479 5.56 -26.60 -12.54
C ALA A 479 5.36 -25.07 -12.37
N ILE A 480 4.16 -24.56 -12.70
CA ILE A 480 3.76 -23.16 -12.44
C ILE A 480 3.73 -22.89 -10.93
N GLY A 481 3.00 -23.69 -10.14
CA GLY A 481 2.94 -23.50 -8.68
C GLY A 481 4.30 -23.61 -7.99
N LEU A 482 5.22 -24.42 -8.53
CA LEU A 482 6.63 -24.48 -8.11
C LEU A 482 7.47 -23.29 -8.61
N ASN A 483 7.08 -22.60 -9.68
CA ASN A 483 7.73 -21.35 -10.09
C ASN A 483 7.29 -20.20 -9.17
N GLU A 484 5.99 -20.00 -9.00
CA GLU A 484 5.41 -18.96 -8.14
C GLU A 484 5.96 -19.01 -6.70
N VAL A 485 5.90 -20.18 -6.04
CA VAL A 485 6.44 -20.33 -4.68
C VAL A 485 7.97 -20.12 -4.61
N GLU A 486 8.72 -20.40 -5.69
CA GLU A 486 10.16 -20.08 -5.73
C GLU A 486 10.43 -18.59 -5.95
N PHE A 487 9.59 -17.84 -6.68
CA PHE A 487 9.70 -16.38 -6.69
C PHE A 487 9.42 -15.77 -5.32
N MET A 488 8.45 -16.32 -4.59
CA MET A 488 7.63 -15.55 -3.65
C MET A 488 8.28 -15.12 -2.30
N LEU A 489 9.50 -15.58 -1.96
CA LEU A 489 10.56 -14.67 -1.45
C LEU A 489 11.95 -15.27 -1.75
N ARG A 490 12.21 -15.50 -3.03
CA ARG A 490 13.42 -14.89 -3.58
C ARG A 490 13.22 -13.38 -3.66
N ASP A 491 12.02 -12.96 -4.04
CA ASP A 491 11.66 -11.56 -4.15
C ASP A 491 11.81 -10.83 -2.80
N MET A 492 12.67 -9.82 -2.81
CA MET A 492 12.94 -8.92 -1.70
C MET A 492 12.09 -7.64 -1.81
N ASN A 493 11.29 -7.50 -2.87
CA ASN A 493 10.16 -6.58 -2.89
C ASN A 493 9.18 -6.96 -1.76
N THR A 494 8.63 -5.96 -1.10
CA THR A 494 7.61 -6.14 -0.07
C THR A 494 6.26 -5.78 -0.70
N PRO A 495 5.21 -6.63 -0.61
CA PRO A 495 3.91 -6.37 -1.24
C PRO A 495 3.18 -5.10 -0.78
N ASP A 496 3.73 -4.41 0.24
CA ASP A 496 3.18 -3.21 0.87
C ASP A 496 4.05 -1.95 0.70
N GLY A 497 5.09 -1.99 -0.14
CA GLY A 497 5.99 -0.84 -0.37
C GLY A 497 6.87 -0.47 0.84
N SER A 498 6.85 -1.25 1.92
CA SER A 498 7.60 -0.96 3.14
C SER A 498 9.11 -1.31 2.98
N PRO A 499 9.99 -0.78 3.85
CA PRO A 499 11.41 -1.13 3.85
C PRO A 499 11.62 -2.62 4.17
N LEU A 500 12.68 -3.21 3.61
CA LEU A 500 13.03 -4.64 3.80
C LEU A 500 13.07 -5.05 5.28
N GLY A 501 13.61 -4.21 6.17
CA GLY A 501 13.62 -4.45 7.62
C GLY A 501 12.22 -4.54 8.25
N VAL A 502 11.23 -3.81 7.72
CA VAL A 502 9.83 -3.86 8.17
C VAL A 502 9.15 -5.14 7.67
N HIS A 503 9.42 -5.56 6.43
CA HIS A 503 8.99 -6.87 5.95
C HIS A 503 9.59 -8.02 6.78
N MET A 504 10.90 -7.98 7.05
CA MET A 504 11.57 -8.98 7.90
C MET A 504 10.93 -9.05 9.29
N PHE A 505 10.59 -7.91 9.90
CA PHE A 505 9.81 -7.86 11.14
C PHE A 505 8.42 -8.51 11.01
N LYS A 506 7.63 -8.12 10.00
CA LYS A 506 6.29 -8.69 9.74
C LYS A 506 6.38 -10.22 9.54
N THR A 507 7.39 -10.71 8.83
CA THR A 507 7.64 -12.13 8.56
C THR A 507 8.07 -12.93 9.80
N VAL A 508 9.05 -12.48 10.60
CA VAL A 508 9.46 -13.22 11.82
C VAL A 508 8.37 -13.23 12.90
N MET A 509 7.54 -12.19 12.96
CA MET A 509 6.44 -12.10 13.91
C MET A 509 5.36 -13.18 13.71
N ARG A 510 5.25 -13.79 12.51
CA ARG A 510 4.36 -14.95 12.26
C ARG A 510 4.72 -16.19 13.10
N LYS A 511 5.97 -16.31 13.56
CA LYS A 511 6.42 -17.38 14.48
C LYS A 511 6.60 -16.84 15.89
N TRP A 512 7.25 -15.70 16.01
CA TRP A 512 7.69 -15.17 17.31
C TRP A 512 6.52 -14.77 18.21
N ASN A 513 5.39 -14.33 17.64
CA ASN A 513 4.15 -14.05 18.38
C ASN A 513 3.59 -15.27 19.13
N TYR A 514 4.02 -16.48 18.79
CA TYR A 514 3.48 -17.75 19.30
C TYR A 514 4.52 -18.58 20.08
N ASP A 515 5.58 -17.93 20.56
CA ASP A 515 6.74 -18.53 21.24
C ASP A 515 7.47 -19.61 20.42
N LEU A 516 7.29 -19.57 19.09
CA LEU A 516 8.10 -20.33 18.13
C LEU A 516 9.36 -19.54 17.77
N ASP A 517 10.35 -20.26 17.24
CA ASP A 517 11.62 -19.69 16.81
C ASP A 517 11.42 -18.75 15.59
N PRO A 518 11.79 -17.45 15.67
CA PRO A 518 11.59 -16.50 14.57
C PRO A 518 12.32 -16.91 13.28
N THR A 519 13.44 -17.61 13.39
CA THR A 519 14.27 -17.98 12.21
C THR A 519 13.59 -19.03 11.32
N LEU A 520 12.56 -19.72 11.81
CA LEU A 520 11.77 -20.67 11.00
C LEU A 520 10.95 -19.98 9.90
N ALA A 521 10.73 -18.66 9.99
CA ALA A 521 10.10 -17.87 8.92
C ALA A 521 11.07 -17.45 7.80
N LEU A 522 12.38 -17.59 8.03
CA LEU A 522 13.46 -17.11 7.13
C LEU A 522 14.25 -18.29 6.53
N THR A 523 13.71 -19.50 6.65
CA THR A 523 14.40 -20.78 6.33
C THR A 523 13.43 -21.85 5.80
N GLN A 524 12.33 -21.44 5.16
CA GLN A 524 11.35 -22.33 4.57
C GLN A 524 11.83 -22.95 3.24
N MET A 525 12.74 -22.33 2.48
CA MET A 525 13.18 -22.85 1.17
C MET A 525 14.04 -24.09 1.26
N ASP A 526 14.78 -24.29 2.35
CA ASP A 526 15.52 -25.55 2.52
C ASP A 526 14.57 -26.76 2.62
N GLU A 527 13.30 -26.53 2.97
CA GLU A 527 12.22 -27.52 2.78
C GLU A 527 11.67 -27.51 1.36
N PHE A 528 11.41 -26.34 0.74
CA PHE A 528 10.89 -26.27 -0.63
C PHE A 528 11.84 -26.92 -1.64
N LYS A 529 13.16 -26.70 -1.58
CA LYS A 529 14.15 -27.37 -2.43
C LYS A 529 13.98 -28.89 -2.37
N SER A 530 13.75 -29.41 -1.16
CA SER A 530 13.51 -30.83 -0.89
C SER A 530 12.16 -31.30 -1.44
N LEU A 531 11.09 -30.52 -1.26
CA LEU A 531 9.75 -30.83 -1.75
C LEU A 531 9.65 -30.74 -3.29
N ARG A 532 10.23 -29.71 -3.90
CA ARG A 532 10.37 -29.53 -5.36
C ARG A 532 11.09 -30.73 -5.97
N ALA A 533 12.25 -31.11 -5.42
CA ALA A 533 12.98 -32.30 -5.90
C ALA A 533 12.20 -33.62 -5.74
N GLN A 534 11.25 -33.71 -4.80
CA GLN A 534 10.34 -34.86 -4.65
C GLN A 534 9.13 -34.81 -5.58
N LEU A 535 8.77 -33.64 -6.13
CA LEU A 535 7.64 -33.44 -7.03
C LEU A 535 8.06 -33.45 -8.51
N GLU A 536 9.32 -33.10 -8.79
CA GLU A 536 9.94 -33.15 -10.13
C GLU A 536 10.54 -34.52 -10.47
N ASP A 537 10.71 -35.42 -9.49
CA ASP A 537 11.18 -36.80 -9.70
C ASP A 537 9.98 -37.73 -10.02
N PRO A 538 9.82 -38.22 -11.27
CA PRO A 538 8.66 -39.01 -11.67
C PRO A 538 8.63 -40.43 -11.09
N ASP A 539 9.75 -40.92 -10.53
CA ASP A 539 9.82 -42.20 -9.82
C ASP A 539 9.52 -42.05 -8.30
N ASN A 540 9.32 -40.81 -7.81
CA ASN A 540 9.09 -40.50 -6.40
C ASN A 540 7.66 -39.97 -6.13
N LEU A 541 6.84 -40.76 -5.44
CA LEU A 541 5.47 -40.36 -5.10
C LEU A 541 5.34 -39.65 -3.74
N GLU A 542 6.38 -39.63 -2.89
CA GLU A 542 6.28 -39.13 -1.50
C GLU A 542 5.91 -37.64 -1.40
N GLY A 543 6.33 -36.84 -2.38
CA GLY A 543 5.96 -35.42 -2.47
C GLY A 543 4.48 -35.24 -2.82
N MET A 544 4.00 -35.98 -3.82
CA MET A 544 2.62 -35.88 -4.31
C MET A 544 1.62 -36.50 -3.31
N GLU A 545 1.93 -37.67 -2.73
CA GLU A 545 1.10 -38.30 -1.69
C GLU A 545 0.93 -37.39 -0.48
N PHE A 546 1.98 -36.65 -0.09
CA PHE A 546 1.92 -35.67 1.00
C PHE A 546 0.99 -34.49 0.68
N ILE A 547 1.09 -33.90 -0.51
CA ILE A 547 0.21 -32.81 -0.98
C ILE A 547 -1.27 -33.27 -1.01
N LEU A 548 -1.53 -34.46 -1.55
CA LEU A 548 -2.89 -35.02 -1.64
C LEU A 548 -3.45 -35.40 -0.27
N GLU A 549 -2.63 -35.88 0.67
CA GLU A 549 -3.06 -36.11 2.04
C GLU A 549 -3.42 -34.80 2.76
N LEU A 550 -2.66 -33.72 2.53
CA LEU A 550 -2.95 -32.38 3.07
C LEU A 550 -4.27 -31.82 2.52
N MET A 551 -4.49 -31.84 1.19
CA MET A 551 -5.77 -31.39 0.61
C MET A 551 -6.94 -32.24 1.10
N THR A 552 -6.78 -33.57 1.12
CA THR A 552 -7.82 -34.51 1.60
C THR A 552 -8.24 -34.21 3.03
N LYS A 553 -7.30 -33.89 3.93
CA LYS A 553 -7.57 -33.64 5.35
C LYS A 553 -7.96 -32.19 5.67
N GLY A 554 -7.29 -31.23 5.06
CA GLY A 554 -7.40 -29.79 5.35
C GLY A 554 -8.48 -29.07 4.56
N LEU A 555 -8.93 -29.62 3.42
CA LEU A 555 -10.00 -29.08 2.60
C LEU A 555 -11.16 -30.07 2.47
N SER A 556 -11.01 -31.15 1.70
CA SER A 556 -12.15 -32.00 1.26
C SER A 556 -12.92 -32.69 2.39
N ASN A 557 -12.25 -33.10 3.48
CA ASN A 557 -12.90 -33.68 4.66
C ASN A 557 -12.95 -32.72 5.87
N ASN A 558 -12.57 -31.45 5.71
CA ASN A 558 -12.42 -30.53 6.82
C ASN A 558 -13.76 -29.86 7.19
N THR A 559 -14.36 -30.29 8.30
CA THR A 559 -15.60 -29.70 8.82
C THR A 559 -15.39 -28.42 9.63
N ALA A 560 -14.15 -28.00 9.89
CA ALA A 560 -13.81 -26.75 10.58
C ALA A 560 -13.91 -25.53 9.65
N GLN A 561 -15.08 -25.35 9.04
CA GLN A 561 -15.31 -24.45 7.92
C GLN A 561 -16.45 -23.45 8.15
N ALA A 562 -16.38 -22.31 7.46
CA ALA A 562 -17.45 -21.33 7.36
C ALA A 562 -17.76 -21.08 5.88
N ILE A 563 -19.05 -21.06 5.54
CA ILE A 563 -19.55 -20.80 4.18
C ILE A 563 -20.45 -19.58 4.23
N ALA A 564 -20.14 -18.59 3.40
CA ALA A 564 -20.86 -17.32 3.34
C ALA A 564 -21.42 -17.10 1.94
N THR A 565 -22.73 -16.91 1.83
CA THR A 565 -23.36 -16.38 0.60
C THR A 565 -23.71 -14.91 0.85
N LEU A 566 -22.85 -14.01 0.39
CA LEU A 566 -23.03 -12.57 0.50
C LEU A 566 -24.06 -12.08 -0.50
N TYR A 567 -24.91 -11.13 -0.09
CA TYR A 567 -25.92 -10.51 -0.94
C TYR A 567 -26.14 -9.03 -0.61
N PRO A 568 -26.45 -8.18 -1.60
CA PRO A 568 -26.66 -6.75 -1.38
C PRO A 568 -27.97 -6.50 -0.60
N SER A 569 -27.94 -5.60 0.39
CA SER A 569 -29.14 -5.10 1.05
C SER A 569 -29.18 -3.57 1.11
N LYS A 570 -30.23 -3.03 0.50
CA LYS A 570 -30.57 -1.61 0.55
C LYS A 570 -31.07 -1.20 1.94
N GLU A 571 -31.70 -2.12 2.65
CA GLU A 571 -32.25 -1.97 3.99
C GLU A 571 -31.12 -1.90 5.01
N LEU A 572 -30.10 -2.76 4.90
CA LEU A 572 -28.92 -2.70 5.76
C LEU A 572 -28.17 -1.38 5.60
N ARG A 573 -28.03 -0.87 4.36
CA ARG A 573 -27.49 0.46 4.09
C ARG A 573 -28.32 1.59 4.70
N ILE A 574 -29.64 1.64 4.42
CA ILE A 574 -30.53 2.67 4.99
C ILE A 574 -30.49 2.61 6.51
N ASN A 575 -30.34 1.41 7.08
CA ASN A 575 -30.11 1.24 8.49
C ASN A 575 -28.78 1.88 8.92
N ALA A 576 -27.64 1.52 8.31
CA ALA A 576 -26.32 2.09 8.62
C ALA A 576 -26.30 3.64 8.55
N GLU A 577 -26.86 4.22 7.49
CA GLU A 577 -27.04 5.67 7.33
C GLU A 577 -27.79 6.30 8.52
N ASN A 578 -28.90 5.67 8.95
CA ASN A 578 -29.77 6.16 10.01
C ASN A 578 -29.40 5.65 11.43
N ASN A 579 -28.37 4.82 11.60
CA ASN A 579 -28.17 4.10 12.86
C ASN A 579 -27.72 5.03 14.00
N GLU A 580 -26.94 6.06 13.70
CA GLU A 580 -26.65 7.15 14.64
C GLU A 580 -27.94 7.83 15.12
N TYR A 581 -28.80 8.26 14.19
CA TYR A 581 -30.08 8.92 14.51
C TYR A 581 -31.09 8.01 15.23
N LYS A 582 -30.96 6.68 15.12
CA LYS A 582 -31.70 5.72 15.95
C LYS A 582 -31.09 5.63 17.35
N TRP A 583 -29.77 5.51 17.46
CA TRP A 583 -29.07 5.41 18.74
C TRP A 583 -29.31 6.66 19.59
N LEU A 584 -29.17 7.84 18.98
CA LEU A 584 -29.46 9.13 19.61
C LEU A 584 -30.93 9.18 20.08
N ARG A 585 -31.90 8.97 19.19
CA ARG A 585 -33.33 9.04 19.56
C ARG A 585 -33.76 8.01 20.59
N LEU A 586 -33.14 6.83 20.67
CA LEU A 586 -33.40 5.88 21.75
C LEU A 586 -33.07 6.50 23.11
N HIS A 587 -31.90 7.14 23.23
CA HIS A 587 -31.45 7.77 24.47
C HIS A 587 -32.10 9.14 24.74
N GLU A 588 -32.41 9.93 23.71
CA GLU A 588 -33.18 11.18 23.83
C GLU A 588 -34.66 10.94 24.17
N SER A 589 -35.22 9.77 23.82
CA SER A 589 -36.58 9.38 24.22
C SER A 589 -36.70 8.94 25.68
N ASP A 590 -35.57 8.60 26.32
CA ASP A 590 -35.49 8.50 27.78
C ASP A 590 -35.28 9.92 28.34
N GLU A 591 -36.40 10.59 28.61
CA GLU A 591 -36.42 11.95 29.14
C GLU A 591 -35.61 12.10 30.44
N ASP A 592 -35.48 11.06 31.26
CA ASP A 592 -34.75 11.11 32.53
C ASP A 592 -33.24 10.92 32.30
N TRP A 593 -32.83 10.01 31.43
CA TRP A 593 -31.43 9.89 30.98
C TRP A 593 -30.95 11.17 30.30
N TYR A 594 -31.75 11.74 29.39
CA TYR A 594 -31.38 12.94 28.65
C TYR A 594 -31.26 14.16 29.58
N LYS A 595 -32.22 14.39 30.49
CA LYS A 595 -32.15 15.48 31.47
C LYS A 595 -31.00 15.31 32.46
N ALA A 596 -30.70 14.08 32.89
CA ALA A 596 -29.61 13.81 33.83
C ALA A 596 -28.23 14.07 33.20
N ASN A 597 -28.02 13.68 31.93
CA ASN A 597 -26.71 13.68 31.32
C ASN A 597 -26.42 14.89 30.40
N ARG A 598 -27.44 15.59 29.85
CA ARG A 598 -27.24 16.69 28.88
C ARG A 598 -26.29 17.80 29.38
N THR A 599 -26.40 18.20 30.64
CA THR A 599 -25.52 19.23 31.23
C THR A 599 -24.06 18.78 31.24
N GLU A 600 -23.82 17.49 31.45
CA GLU A 600 -22.49 16.88 31.46
C GLU A 600 -21.95 16.70 30.03
N PHE A 601 -22.80 16.35 29.03
CA PHE A 601 -22.38 16.35 27.62
C PHE A 601 -22.01 17.74 27.11
N ILE A 602 -22.77 18.78 27.48
CA ILE A 602 -22.41 20.18 27.17
C ILE A 602 -21.08 20.55 27.82
N ARG A 603 -20.85 20.18 29.09
CA ARG A 603 -19.57 20.40 29.78
C ARG A 603 -18.41 19.69 29.08
N GLN A 604 -18.61 18.43 28.69
CA GLN A 604 -17.60 17.61 28.01
C GLN A 604 -17.29 18.14 26.60
N THR A 605 -18.31 18.57 25.84
CA THR A 605 -18.14 19.20 24.52
C THR A 605 -17.35 20.51 24.64
N ALA A 606 -17.75 21.37 25.57
CA ALA A 606 -17.07 22.64 25.82
C ALA A 606 -15.61 22.45 26.30
N GLU A 607 -15.36 21.45 27.15
CA GLU A 607 -14.01 21.14 27.64
C GLU A 607 -13.12 20.53 26.54
N PHE A 608 -13.67 19.67 25.68
CA PHE A 608 -12.95 19.12 24.52
C PHE A 608 -12.54 20.24 23.56
N HIS A 609 -13.49 21.06 23.11
CA HIS A 609 -13.19 22.21 22.25
C HIS A 609 -12.28 23.25 22.93
N ARG A 610 -12.29 23.38 24.26
CA ARG A 610 -11.35 24.23 24.99
C ARG A 610 -9.91 23.73 24.84
N VAL A 611 -9.67 22.41 24.90
CA VAL A 611 -8.35 21.81 24.64
C VAL A 611 -7.95 22.03 23.18
N GLU A 612 -8.85 21.81 22.22
CA GLU A 612 -8.57 22.03 20.79
C GLU A 612 -8.24 23.50 20.45
N GLN A 613 -8.95 24.45 21.07
CA GLN A 613 -8.80 25.88 20.80
C GLN A 613 -7.60 26.51 21.52
N GLN A 614 -7.14 25.95 22.65
CA GLN A 614 -5.93 26.42 23.32
C GLN A 614 -4.66 26.03 22.57
N GLY A 615 -4.65 24.88 21.88
CA GLY A 615 -3.46 24.34 21.25
C GLY A 615 -2.39 23.92 22.27
N GLU A 616 -1.16 23.82 21.81
CA GLU A 616 0.02 23.48 22.62
C GLU A 616 0.91 24.71 22.78
N SER A 617 1.70 24.80 23.86
CA SER A 617 2.66 25.90 23.98
C SER A 617 3.90 25.65 23.13
N GLU A 618 4.59 26.73 22.72
CA GLU A 618 5.92 26.63 22.07
C GLU A 618 6.91 25.79 22.89
N MET A 619 6.76 25.72 24.23
CA MET A 619 7.62 24.95 25.12
C MET A 619 7.34 23.44 25.03
N ASP A 620 6.07 23.06 24.94
CA ASP A 620 5.65 21.66 24.79
C ASP A 620 6.00 21.15 23.38
N ILE A 621 5.73 21.96 22.36
CA ILE A 621 6.14 21.68 20.97
C ILE A 621 7.66 21.53 20.87
N ALA A 622 8.44 22.32 21.63
CA ALA A 622 9.89 22.24 21.66
C ALA A 622 10.47 21.02 22.41
N THR A 623 9.66 20.20 23.11
CA THR A 623 10.17 18.93 23.67
C THR A 623 10.40 17.88 22.60
N ILE A 624 9.64 17.92 21.49
CA ILE A 624 9.74 16.96 20.39
C ILE A 624 11.16 17.05 19.79
N PRO A 625 11.94 15.95 19.77
CA PRO A 625 13.31 15.95 19.30
C PRO A 625 13.35 16.15 17.78
N ARG A 626 14.31 16.93 17.30
CA ARG A 626 14.38 17.38 15.90
C ARG A 626 15.78 17.22 15.34
N LEU A 627 15.86 17.05 14.03
CA LEU A 627 17.08 17.27 13.27
C LEU A 627 17.36 18.77 13.13
N SER A 628 18.59 19.10 12.75
CA SER A 628 18.99 20.41 12.24
C SER A 628 19.55 20.27 10.82
N PRO A 629 19.65 21.36 10.03
CA PRO A 629 20.27 21.32 8.69
C PRO A 629 21.72 20.80 8.63
N LYS A 630 22.39 20.60 9.79
CA LYS A 630 23.73 19.99 9.88
C LYS A 630 23.71 18.47 10.02
N ASP A 631 22.59 17.91 10.48
CA ASP A 631 22.40 16.46 10.64
C ASP A 631 21.89 15.81 9.34
N VAL A 632 21.38 16.64 8.41
CA VAL A 632 20.94 16.24 7.08
C VAL A 632 22.15 15.88 6.20
N PRO A 633 22.14 14.73 5.49
CA PRO A 633 23.21 14.36 4.56
C PRO A 633 23.45 15.41 3.46
N LYS A 634 24.72 15.62 3.08
CA LYS A 634 25.11 16.57 2.02
C LYS A 634 24.93 16.05 0.59
N LYS A 635 24.72 14.74 0.44
CA LYS A 635 24.37 14.06 -0.80
C LYS A 635 23.05 13.34 -0.55
N ALA A 636 22.18 13.31 -1.55
CA ALA A 636 21.04 12.40 -1.59
C ALA A 636 21.53 10.94 -1.72
N PHE A 637 20.64 9.99 -1.53
CA PHE A 637 20.84 8.64 -2.07
C PHE A 637 20.85 8.73 -3.61
N GLU A 638 21.68 7.90 -4.26
CA GLU A 638 21.83 7.88 -5.72
C GLU A 638 21.94 6.43 -6.18
N ILE A 639 21.03 6.03 -7.07
CA ILE A 639 21.02 4.67 -7.63
C ILE A 639 22.34 4.39 -8.38
N PRO A 640 22.97 3.21 -8.20
CA PRO A 640 24.12 2.75 -8.98
C PRO A 640 23.77 2.43 -10.46
N THR A 641 23.36 3.45 -11.20
CA THR A 641 22.93 3.34 -12.60
C THR A 641 24.08 3.51 -13.60
N LYS A 642 24.16 2.61 -14.58
CA LYS A 642 25.04 2.67 -15.75
C LYS A 642 24.19 2.70 -17.02
N VAL A 643 24.34 3.75 -17.84
CA VAL A 643 23.63 3.88 -19.12
C VAL A 643 24.57 3.53 -20.28
N THR A 644 24.10 2.69 -21.20
CA THR A 644 24.83 2.26 -22.40
C THR A 644 23.96 2.51 -23.65
N GLU A 645 24.25 3.57 -24.39
CA GLU A 645 23.60 3.84 -25.69
C GLU A 645 24.06 2.85 -26.78
N GLY A 646 23.15 2.45 -27.67
CA GLY A 646 23.46 1.64 -28.85
C GLY A 646 23.99 0.24 -28.54
N VAL A 647 23.50 -0.37 -27.45
CA VAL A 647 24.07 -1.60 -26.89
C VAL A 647 24.17 -2.72 -27.94
N PHE A 648 25.29 -3.45 -27.93
CA PHE A 648 25.63 -4.47 -28.94
C PHE A 648 25.53 -4.01 -30.40
N ASP A 649 25.76 -2.74 -30.76
CA ASP A 649 25.54 -2.23 -32.12
C ASP A 649 24.05 -2.30 -32.56
N SER A 650 23.15 -1.86 -31.68
CA SER A 650 21.71 -1.68 -31.95
C SER A 650 21.28 -0.20 -31.86
N ASP A 651 19.97 0.06 -31.88
CA ASP A 651 19.36 1.36 -31.58
C ASP A 651 18.84 1.47 -30.12
N LEU A 652 19.07 0.43 -29.32
CA LEU A 652 18.55 0.34 -27.96
C LEU A 652 19.51 1.00 -26.95
N THR A 653 18.94 1.81 -26.05
CA THR A 653 19.62 2.32 -24.86
C THR A 653 19.37 1.40 -23.68
N MET A 654 20.43 0.88 -23.07
CA MET A 654 20.33 0.01 -21.90
C MET A 654 20.63 0.79 -20.62
N ILE A 655 19.84 0.57 -19.57
CA ILE A 655 20.07 1.06 -18.22
C ILE A 655 20.32 -0.17 -17.34
N GLU A 656 21.50 -0.24 -16.72
CA GLU A 656 21.87 -1.25 -15.75
C GLU A 656 21.84 -0.62 -14.36
N ASN A 657 21.01 -1.14 -13.45
CA ASN A 657 20.98 -0.72 -12.05
C ASN A 657 21.43 -1.89 -11.17
N ILE A 658 22.53 -1.71 -10.44
CA ILE A 658 23.02 -2.74 -9.51
C ILE A 658 22.41 -2.48 -8.13
N VAL A 659 21.65 -3.47 -7.65
CA VAL A 659 21.18 -3.56 -6.25
C VAL A 659 21.96 -4.67 -5.54
N PRO A 660 22.22 -4.60 -4.23
CA PRO A 660 23.04 -5.62 -3.57
C PRO A 660 22.32 -6.98 -3.45
N ASP A 661 21.02 -6.94 -3.15
CA ASP A 661 20.26 -8.07 -2.60
C ASP A 661 18.97 -8.32 -3.41
N SER A 662 19.07 -8.98 -4.57
CA SER A 662 17.90 -9.41 -5.37
C SER A 662 17.69 -10.92 -5.46
N ASN A 663 18.43 -11.72 -4.68
CA ASN A 663 18.36 -13.20 -4.69
C ASN A 663 18.41 -13.82 -6.12
N ASN A 664 19.20 -13.22 -7.01
CA ASN A 664 19.33 -13.56 -8.42
C ASN A 664 18.04 -13.42 -9.26
N ILE A 665 17.05 -12.65 -8.81
CA ILE A 665 15.97 -12.11 -9.66
C ILE A 665 16.53 -10.93 -10.46
N THR A 666 16.11 -10.82 -11.71
CA THR A 666 16.22 -9.62 -12.54
C THR A 666 14.85 -8.99 -12.72
N TYR A 667 14.74 -7.69 -12.53
CA TYR A 667 13.58 -6.87 -12.88
C TYR A 667 13.87 -6.15 -14.21
N VAL A 668 12.87 -6.11 -15.09
CA VAL A 668 13.00 -5.73 -16.49
C VAL A 668 11.91 -4.73 -16.86
N ASP A 669 12.30 -3.50 -17.21
CA ASP A 669 11.42 -2.52 -17.84
C ASP A 669 11.83 -2.33 -19.31
N PHE A 670 10.99 -2.72 -20.25
CA PHE A 670 11.19 -2.49 -21.69
C PHE A 670 10.20 -1.46 -22.21
N THR A 671 10.68 -0.44 -22.95
CA THR A 671 9.82 0.64 -23.46
C THR A 671 9.83 0.78 -24.97
N ILE A 672 8.63 1.00 -25.54
CA ILE A 672 8.40 1.34 -26.95
C ILE A 672 7.81 2.74 -27.04
N ASP A 673 8.25 3.54 -28.00
CA ASP A 673 7.69 4.87 -28.24
C ASP A 673 6.28 4.82 -28.82
N ILE A 674 5.34 5.63 -28.33
CA ILE A 674 3.96 5.68 -28.85
C ILE A 674 3.56 7.05 -29.43
N SER A 675 4.50 7.99 -29.54
CA SER A 675 4.24 9.38 -29.93
C SER A 675 3.57 9.56 -31.30
N VAL A 676 3.72 8.59 -32.22
CA VAL A 676 3.11 8.64 -33.55
C VAL A 676 1.63 8.24 -33.56
N MET A 677 1.09 7.69 -32.46
CA MET A 677 -0.32 7.32 -32.37
C MET A 677 -1.20 8.57 -32.53
N PRO A 678 -2.31 8.52 -33.27
CA PRO A 678 -3.20 9.67 -33.39
C PRO A 678 -3.82 10.01 -32.03
N PHE A 679 -3.66 11.26 -31.55
CA PHE A 679 -4.09 11.66 -30.20
C PHE A 679 -5.53 11.27 -29.83
N LYS A 680 -6.46 11.31 -30.78
CA LYS A 680 -7.87 10.88 -30.61
C LYS A 680 -8.04 9.41 -30.14
N ASP A 681 -7.01 8.58 -30.34
CA ASP A 681 -7.03 7.13 -30.13
C ASP A 681 -6.30 6.71 -28.84
N VAL A 682 -5.63 7.64 -28.12
CA VAL A 682 -4.92 7.32 -26.87
C VAL A 682 -5.85 6.77 -25.78
N ILE A 683 -7.14 7.12 -25.81
CA ILE A 683 -8.20 6.57 -24.94
C ILE A 683 -8.34 5.03 -25.05
N LEU A 684 -7.84 4.43 -26.14
CA LEU A 684 -7.86 2.99 -26.36
C LEU A 684 -6.65 2.28 -25.74
N LEU A 685 -5.63 3.00 -25.27
CA LEU A 685 -4.38 2.38 -24.81
C LEU A 685 -4.56 1.38 -23.66
N PRO A 686 -5.28 1.66 -22.56
CA PRO A 686 -5.44 0.67 -21.48
C PRO A 686 -6.09 -0.64 -21.94
N LEU A 687 -7.06 -0.56 -22.87
CA LEU A 687 -7.66 -1.74 -23.49
C LEU A 687 -6.65 -2.48 -24.37
N ILE A 688 -5.86 -1.78 -25.18
CA ILE A 688 -4.80 -2.38 -26.00
C ILE A 688 -3.77 -3.08 -25.10
N CYS A 689 -3.32 -2.42 -24.02
CA CYS A 689 -2.33 -2.96 -23.10
C CYS A 689 -2.78 -4.29 -22.47
N ARG A 690 -4.02 -4.36 -21.97
CA ARG A 690 -4.60 -5.63 -21.48
C ARG A 690 -4.79 -6.66 -22.60
N LEU A 691 -5.19 -6.25 -23.80
CA LEU A 691 -5.31 -7.19 -24.93
C LEU A 691 -3.96 -7.76 -25.39
N LEU A 692 -2.85 -7.03 -25.29
CA LEU A 692 -1.53 -7.55 -25.63
C LEU A 692 -1.12 -8.70 -24.70
N VAL A 693 -1.46 -8.62 -23.41
CA VAL A 693 -1.15 -9.63 -22.36
C VAL A 693 -2.15 -10.79 -22.35
N PHE A 694 -3.46 -10.49 -22.38
CA PHE A 694 -4.54 -11.46 -22.11
C PHE A 694 -5.24 -12.02 -23.36
N ALA A 695 -4.82 -11.64 -24.58
CA ALA A 695 -5.25 -12.29 -25.82
C ALA A 695 -4.25 -13.36 -26.28
N GLY A 696 -4.73 -14.29 -27.10
CA GLY A 696 -3.86 -15.27 -27.77
C GLY A 696 -3.08 -14.68 -28.94
N THR A 697 -2.32 -15.55 -29.60
CA THR A 697 -1.67 -15.31 -30.90
C THR A 697 -2.31 -16.20 -31.96
N GLU A 698 -1.87 -16.12 -33.23
CA GLU A 698 -2.30 -17.10 -34.25
C GLU A 698 -1.94 -18.57 -33.91
N HIS A 699 -1.06 -18.82 -32.94
CA HIS A 699 -0.46 -20.15 -32.67
C HIS A 699 -0.49 -20.60 -31.20
N LYS A 700 -0.93 -19.74 -30.27
CA LYS A 700 -1.10 -20.01 -28.83
C LYS A 700 -2.42 -19.39 -28.37
N SER A 701 -3.22 -20.12 -27.61
CA SER A 701 -4.39 -19.55 -26.92
C SER A 701 -3.98 -18.52 -25.86
N ASP A 702 -4.96 -17.76 -25.38
CA ASP A 702 -4.84 -16.88 -24.22
C ASP A 702 -4.32 -17.62 -22.97
N TRP A 703 -4.86 -18.81 -22.67
CA TRP A 703 -4.41 -19.63 -21.54
C TRP A 703 -2.96 -20.13 -21.70
N GLU A 704 -2.51 -20.42 -22.94
CA GLU A 704 -1.11 -20.79 -23.21
C GLU A 704 -0.13 -19.61 -23.14
N ILE A 705 -0.61 -18.37 -23.13
CA ILE A 705 0.20 -17.18 -22.81
C ILE A 705 0.27 -16.99 -21.29
N GLN A 706 -0.83 -17.16 -20.57
CA GLN A 706 -0.86 -17.05 -19.09
C GLN A 706 -0.08 -18.18 -18.41
N ASP A 707 -0.34 -19.45 -18.77
CA ASP A 707 0.41 -20.64 -18.30
C ASP A 707 1.94 -20.50 -18.58
N GLN A 708 2.38 -19.60 -19.48
CA GLN A 708 3.80 -19.32 -19.77
C GLN A 708 4.37 -18.09 -19.06
N ILE A 709 3.58 -17.05 -18.79
CA ILE A 709 4.00 -15.92 -17.94
C ILE A 709 4.34 -16.47 -16.55
N ASP A 710 3.40 -17.17 -15.94
CA ASP A 710 3.48 -17.71 -14.57
C ASP A 710 4.52 -18.86 -14.42
N LEU A 711 5.00 -19.43 -15.54
CA LEU A 711 6.04 -20.47 -15.56
C LEU A 711 7.46 -19.91 -15.65
N TYR A 712 7.64 -18.70 -16.19
CA TYR A 712 8.97 -18.14 -16.51
C TYR A 712 9.26 -16.77 -15.88
N THR A 713 8.24 -16.08 -15.39
CA THR A 713 8.33 -14.73 -14.81
C THR A 713 7.67 -14.68 -13.43
N GLY A 714 7.83 -13.58 -12.70
CA GLY A 714 7.00 -13.22 -11.54
C GLY A 714 5.88 -12.27 -11.97
N GLY A 715 5.16 -12.63 -13.04
CA GLY A 715 4.19 -11.77 -13.73
C GLY A 715 4.78 -10.91 -14.86
N LEU A 716 3.90 -10.43 -15.75
CA LEU A 716 4.21 -9.52 -16.86
C LEU A 716 3.08 -8.49 -17.00
N THR A 717 3.43 -7.22 -17.04
CA THR A 717 2.48 -6.10 -17.13
C THR A 717 2.79 -5.21 -18.34
N ILE A 718 1.77 -4.54 -18.86
CA ILE A 718 1.91 -3.54 -19.93
C ILE A 718 1.04 -2.33 -19.57
N GLU A 719 1.61 -1.13 -19.61
CA GLU A 719 0.90 0.11 -19.28
C GLU A 719 1.35 1.30 -20.17
N PRO A 720 0.46 2.28 -20.41
CA PRO A 720 0.81 3.49 -21.13
C PRO A 720 1.41 4.54 -20.18
N LEU A 721 2.67 4.91 -20.40
CA LEU A 721 3.40 5.92 -19.62
C LEU A 721 3.38 7.28 -20.32
N VAL A 722 3.05 8.34 -19.57
CA VAL A 722 3.17 9.73 -20.04
C VAL A 722 3.75 10.62 -18.95
N GLU A 723 4.85 11.28 -19.26
CA GLU A 723 5.58 12.16 -18.36
C GLU A 723 6.00 13.47 -19.04
N GLU A 724 6.25 14.50 -18.25
CA GLU A 724 6.80 15.78 -18.72
C GLU A 724 8.31 15.86 -18.46
N VAL A 725 9.06 16.47 -19.39
CA VAL A 725 10.51 16.64 -19.28
C VAL A 725 10.83 17.85 -18.40
N TYR A 726 11.76 17.71 -17.46
CA TYR A 726 12.08 18.75 -16.50
C TYR A 726 12.96 19.87 -17.08
N GLU A 727 12.42 21.09 -17.08
CA GLU A 727 13.11 22.30 -17.55
C GLU A 727 14.04 22.87 -16.46
N PHE A 728 15.21 22.24 -16.29
CA PHE A 728 16.27 22.69 -15.39
C PHE A 728 17.21 23.72 -16.03
N GLN A 729 17.68 24.70 -15.25
CA GLN A 729 18.76 25.64 -15.63
C GLN A 729 19.72 25.84 -14.46
N GLU A 730 21.03 25.69 -14.67
CA GLU A 730 22.04 25.69 -13.60
C GLU A 730 21.96 26.94 -12.68
N ASP A 731 21.87 28.15 -13.26
CA ASP A 731 21.69 29.40 -12.51
C ASP A 731 20.33 29.47 -11.77
N TYR A 732 19.26 28.92 -12.32
CA TYR A 732 17.87 29.21 -11.91
C TYR A 732 17.08 28.05 -11.26
N GLY A 733 17.61 26.82 -11.23
CA GLY A 733 16.89 25.67 -10.68
C GLY A 733 15.86 25.08 -11.67
N TYR A 734 14.88 24.35 -11.14
CA TYR A 734 13.76 23.83 -11.94
C TYR A 734 12.74 24.93 -12.25
N LYS A 735 11.97 24.69 -13.32
CA LYS A 735 10.82 25.49 -13.71
C LYS A 735 9.62 24.58 -13.96
N VAL A 736 8.42 25.13 -13.75
CA VAL A 736 7.19 24.49 -14.22
C VAL A 736 7.29 24.30 -15.73
N ALA A 737 7.12 23.07 -16.21
CA ALA A 737 7.37 22.74 -17.61
C ALA A 737 6.35 23.38 -18.56
N SER A 738 6.71 23.52 -19.84
CA SER A 738 5.97 24.32 -20.81
C SER A 738 4.75 23.63 -21.47
N GLY A 739 4.41 22.39 -21.09
CA GLY A 739 3.34 21.60 -21.72
C GLY A 739 3.68 21.08 -23.12
N LYS A 740 4.97 21.11 -23.49
CA LYS A 740 5.47 20.86 -24.86
C LYS A 740 6.37 19.65 -24.99
N HIS A 741 7.23 19.45 -24.01
CA HIS A 741 8.26 18.41 -24.00
C HIS A 741 7.74 17.26 -23.16
N MET A 742 7.14 16.28 -23.83
CA MET A 742 6.49 15.13 -23.20
C MET A 742 7.13 13.84 -23.71
N ILE A 743 7.05 12.82 -22.86
CA ILE A 743 7.52 11.47 -23.09
C ILE A 743 6.28 10.59 -23.16
N THR A 744 6.14 9.78 -24.19
CA THR A 744 5.01 8.85 -24.31
C THR A 744 5.53 7.47 -24.70
N LYS A 745 5.44 6.52 -23.76
CA LYS A 745 5.90 5.15 -23.93
C LYS A 745 4.77 4.15 -23.69
N LEU A 746 4.86 3.00 -24.35
CA LEU A 746 4.33 1.76 -23.83
C LEU A 746 5.42 1.17 -22.94
N LEU A 747 5.13 0.94 -21.66
CA LEU A 747 6.03 0.36 -20.68
C LEU A 747 5.60 -1.10 -20.46
N VAL A 748 6.55 -2.03 -20.60
CA VAL A 748 6.38 -3.46 -20.33
C VAL A 748 7.26 -3.82 -19.15
N ARG A 749 6.68 -4.32 -18.07
CA ARG A 749 7.39 -4.64 -16.82
C ARG A 749 7.28 -6.12 -16.51
N THR A 750 8.36 -6.76 -16.10
CA THR A 750 8.37 -8.18 -15.70
C THR A 750 9.58 -8.47 -14.81
N SER A 751 9.50 -9.52 -13.99
CA SER A 751 10.62 -10.05 -13.20
C SER A 751 10.92 -11.49 -13.61
N CYS A 752 12.19 -11.91 -13.55
CA CYS A 752 12.61 -13.23 -14.00
C CYS A 752 13.77 -13.80 -13.17
N LEU A 753 13.77 -15.11 -12.93
CA LEU A 753 14.90 -15.80 -12.28
C LEU A 753 16.07 -15.84 -13.25
N ALA A 754 17.16 -15.14 -12.94
CA ALA A 754 18.23 -14.86 -13.91
C ALA A 754 18.91 -16.12 -14.47
N GLU A 755 18.95 -17.20 -13.70
CA GLU A 755 19.56 -18.46 -14.10
C GLU A 755 18.69 -19.34 -15.02
N LYS A 756 17.37 -19.08 -15.15
CA LYS A 756 16.44 -20.00 -15.84
C LYS A 756 15.20 -19.40 -16.53
N GLY A 757 14.68 -18.25 -16.08
CA GLY A 757 13.45 -17.64 -16.61
C GLY A 757 13.67 -16.56 -17.68
N CYS A 758 14.71 -15.72 -17.52
CA CYS A 758 14.82 -14.47 -18.29
C CYS A 758 14.89 -14.63 -19.81
N GLY A 759 15.42 -15.74 -20.34
CA GLY A 759 15.41 -16.01 -21.78
C GLY A 759 13.99 -16.10 -22.36
N GLU A 760 13.09 -16.79 -21.66
CA GLU A 760 11.69 -16.89 -22.08
C GLU A 760 10.89 -15.64 -21.70
N ALA A 761 11.24 -14.92 -20.62
CA ALA A 761 10.68 -13.61 -20.33
C ALA A 761 10.89 -12.62 -21.51
N PHE A 762 12.10 -12.57 -22.07
CA PHE A 762 12.39 -11.76 -23.26
C PHE A 762 11.65 -12.25 -24.52
N ASN A 763 11.45 -13.55 -24.68
CA ASN A 763 10.61 -14.10 -25.76
C ASN A 763 9.13 -13.71 -25.58
N LEU A 764 8.61 -13.75 -24.34
CA LEU A 764 7.25 -13.34 -24.01
C LEU A 764 7.03 -11.84 -24.29
N ILE A 765 7.95 -10.96 -23.89
CA ILE A 765 7.92 -9.52 -24.23
C ILE A 765 7.76 -9.33 -25.75
N LYS A 766 8.49 -10.10 -26.57
CA LYS A 766 8.29 -10.07 -28.03
C LYS A 766 6.89 -10.58 -28.41
N THR A 767 6.49 -11.75 -27.91
CA THR A 767 5.20 -12.37 -28.25
C THR A 767 4.01 -11.45 -27.96
N VAL A 768 3.92 -10.89 -26.75
CA VAL A 768 2.78 -10.05 -26.34
C VAL A 768 2.69 -8.75 -27.15
N ILE A 769 3.82 -8.16 -27.56
CA ILE A 769 3.85 -6.90 -28.32
C ILE A 769 3.60 -7.13 -29.81
N TYR A 770 4.22 -8.15 -30.42
CA TYR A 770 4.27 -8.30 -31.88
C TYR A 770 3.38 -9.40 -32.44
N ASP A 771 3.01 -10.42 -31.65
CA ASP A 771 2.31 -11.61 -32.14
C ASP A 771 0.85 -11.72 -31.66
N SER A 772 0.45 -10.99 -30.61
CA SER A 772 -0.92 -11.02 -30.06
C SER A 772 -1.99 -10.54 -31.05
N VAL A 773 -3.14 -11.23 -31.03
CA VAL A 773 -4.31 -11.02 -31.89
C VAL A 773 -5.38 -10.29 -31.10
N ILE A 774 -5.44 -8.97 -31.24
CA ILE A 774 -6.28 -8.11 -30.39
C ILE A 774 -7.65 -7.74 -30.99
N ASP A 775 -7.98 -8.22 -32.19
CA ASP A 775 -9.21 -7.91 -32.92
C ASP A 775 -10.31 -8.97 -32.79
N GLU A 776 -10.18 -9.90 -31.84
CA GLU A 776 -11.25 -10.82 -31.46
C GLU A 776 -12.37 -10.11 -30.69
N ARG A 777 -13.58 -10.10 -31.26
CA ARG A 777 -14.74 -9.39 -30.70
C ARG A 777 -15.06 -9.78 -29.26
N GLU A 778 -14.99 -11.07 -28.95
CA GLU A 778 -15.45 -11.62 -27.67
C GLU A 778 -14.43 -11.24 -26.59
N LYS A 779 -13.15 -11.56 -26.79
CA LYS A 779 -12.03 -11.11 -25.94
C LYS A 779 -12.00 -9.59 -25.69
N ILE A 780 -12.31 -8.75 -26.68
CA ILE A 780 -12.43 -7.29 -26.47
C ILE A 780 -13.55 -6.93 -25.50
N ILE A 781 -14.72 -7.59 -25.60
CA ILE A 781 -15.86 -7.36 -24.72
C ILE A 781 -15.50 -7.84 -23.31
N ASP A 782 -14.88 -9.01 -23.19
CA ASP A 782 -14.45 -9.62 -21.94
C ASP A 782 -13.47 -8.72 -21.17
N ILE A 783 -12.43 -8.22 -21.85
CA ILE A 783 -11.44 -7.30 -21.27
C ILE A 783 -12.07 -5.93 -20.96
N LEU A 784 -13.03 -5.45 -21.75
CA LEU A 784 -13.78 -4.23 -21.41
C LEU A 784 -14.68 -4.40 -20.17
N HIS A 785 -15.22 -5.60 -19.93
CA HIS A 785 -15.95 -5.92 -18.70
C HIS A 785 -15.00 -5.89 -17.49
N SER A 786 -13.89 -6.63 -17.54
CA SER A 786 -12.83 -6.63 -16.51
C SER A 786 -12.32 -5.21 -16.18
N ILE A 787 -12.04 -4.37 -17.20
CA ILE A 787 -11.64 -2.96 -16.99
C ILE A 787 -12.71 -2.16 -16.25
N VAL A 788 -13.99 -2.34 -16.59
CA VAL A 788 -15.08 -1.59 -15.95
C VAL A 788 -15.30 -2.05 -14.51
N GLU A 789 -15.16 -3.34 -14.22
CA GLU A 789 -15.37 -3.92 -12.89
C GLU A 789 -14.21 -3.58 -11.95
N ASP A 790 -12.96 -3.72 -12.40
CA ASP A 790 -11.78 -3.30 -11.64
C ASP A 790 -11.84 -1.82 -11.26
N MET A 791 -12.07 -0.93 -12.24
CA MET A 791 -12.13 0.51 -11.99
C MET A 791 -13.32 0.91 -11.10
N GLU A 792 -14.40 0.14 -11.06
CA GLU A 792 -15.53 0.43 -10.17
C GLU A 792 -15.23 0.11 -8.72
N ASP A 793 -14.64 -1.06 -8.44
CA ASP A 793 -14.26 -1.44 -7.08
C ASP A 793 -12.95 -0.76 -6.63
N ASP A 794 -12.09 -0.30 -7.55
CA ASP A 794 -10.93 0.55 -7.25
C ASP A 794 -11.33 1.99 -6.91
N VAL A 795 -12.21 2.64 -7.69
CA VAL A 795 -12.73 4.00 -7.36
C VAL A 795 -13.41 4.06 -5.98
N GLN A 796 -13.96 2.93 -5.49
CA GLN A 796 -14.56 2.83 -4.15
C GLN A 796 -13.51 2.65 -3.03
N ARG A 797 -12.29 2.20 -3.33
CA ARG A 797 -11.20 1.96 -2.37
C ARG A 797 -10.17 3.08 -2.36
N ASN A 798 -9.74 3.51 -3.55
CA ASN A 798 -8.65 4.47 -3.80
C ASN A 798 -9.16 5.81 -4.35
N GLY A 799 -10.30 6.30 -3.81
CA GLY A 799 -10.95 7.55 -4.25
C GLY A 799 -10.04 8.80 -4.20
N ASN A 800 -9.05 8.80 -3.29
CA ASN A 800 -8.00 9.80 -3.20
C ASN A 800 -7.23 10.01 -4.52
N ALA A 801 -6.76 8.92 -5.14
CA ALA A 801 -5.98 8.96 -6.38
C ALA A 801 -6.80 9.51 -7.54
N TYR A 802 -8.06 9.07 -7.67
CA TYR A 802 -8.98 9.55 -8.70
C TYR A 802 -9.33 11.03 -8.55
N LEU A 803 -9.45 11.55 -7.32
CA LEU A 803 -9.66 12.99 -7.08
C LEU A 803 -8.42 13.81 -7.45
N PHE A 804 -7.23 13.37 -7.06
CA PHE A 804 -5.97 14.03 -7.38
C PHE A 804 -5.73 14.06 -8.91
N GLN A 805 -5.89 12.91 -9.56
CA GLN A 805 -5.79 12.76 -11.02
C GLN A 805 -6.83 13.62 -11.76
N SER A 806 -8.06 13.69 -11.25
CA SER A 806 -9.11 14.57 -11.78
C SER A 806 -8.72 16.06 -11.70
N ILE A 807 -8.04 16.50 -10.64
CA ILE A 807 -7.53 17.87 -10.50
C ILE A 807 -6.34 18.13 -11.43
N GLN A 808 -5.33 17.26 -11.47
CA GLN A 808 -4.18 17.42 -12.40
C GLN A 808 -4.64 17.52 -13.87
N SER A 809 -5.72 16.80 -14.25
CA SER A 809 -6.31 16.80 -15.60
C SER A 809 -6.89 18.13 -16.09
N ARG A 810 -6.77 19.19 -15.27
CA ARG A 810 -7.22 20.56 -15.52
C ARG A 810 -6.08 21.50 -15.91
N TYR A 811 -4.83 21.12 -15.60
CA TYR A 811 -3.69 22.03 -15.57
C TYR A 811 -2.54 21.64 -16.49
N THR A 812 -2.30 20.34 -16.74
CA THR A 812 -1.28 19.88 -17.71
C THR A 812 -1.83 18.86 -18.70
N LEU A 813 -1.18 18.77 -19.87
CA LEU A 813 -1.54 17.79 -20.89
C LEU A 813 -1.19 16.34 -20.47
N PRO A 814 -0.04 16.03 -19.83
CA PRO A 814 0.17 14.74 -19.17
C PRO A 814 -0.92 14.40 -18.16
N GLY A 815 -1.31 15.34 -17.28
CA GLY A 815 -2.42 15.14 -16.35
C GLY A 815 -3.76 14.86 -17.04
N PHE A 816 -4.04 15.52 -18.17
CA PHE A 816 -5.22 15.24 -18.98
C PHE A 816 -5.19 13.84 -19.62
N ILE A 817 -4.01 13.40 -20.06
CA ILE A 817 -3.80 12.07 -20.67
C ILE A 817 -3.87 10.96 -19.62
N ARG A 818 -3.25 11.10 -18.44
CA ARG A 818 -3.38 10.13 -17.34
C ARG A 818 -4.83 9.97 -16.89
N GLU A 819 -5.63 11.04 -16.89
CA GLU A 819 -7.09 10.99 -16.69
C GLU A 819 -7.85 10.25 -17.82
N GLN A 820 -7.32 10.18 -19.06
CA GLN A 820 -7.87 9.32 -20.12
C GLN A 820 -7.44 7.84 -19.99
N TRP A 821 -6.43 7.53 -19.18
CA TRP A 821 -5.90 6.15 -19.07
C TRP A 821 -6.31 5.46 -17.77
N PHE A 822 -6.22 6.17 -16.66
CA PHE A 822 -6.40 5.64 -15.32
C PHE A 822 -7.51 6.36 -14.54
N GLY A 823 -7.97 7.53 -15.02
CA GLY A 823 -8.95 8.37 -14.33
C GLY A 823 -10.42 8.04 -14.60
N ILE A 824 -11.32 8.80 -13.96
CA ILE A 824 -12.78 8.57 -14.02
C ILE A 824 -13.34 8.73 -15.45
N THR A 825 -12.71 9.57 -16.29
CA THR A 825 -13.05 9.62 -17.72
C THR A 825 -12.92 8.25 -18.38
N GLN A 826 -11.90 7.45 -18.07
CA GLN A 826 -11.72 6.14 -18.71
C GLN A 826 -12.83 5.16 -18.32
N LEU A 827 -13.22 5.10 -17.04
CA LEU A 827 -14.35 4.27 -16.59
C LEU A 827 -15.65 4.62 -17.37
N TYR A 828 -15.94 5.92 -17.54
CA TYR A 828 -17.09 6.34 -18.35
C TYR A 828 -16.96 5.99 -19.84
N LYS A 829 -15.74 6.03 -20.42
CA LYS A 829 -15.50 5.67 -21.82
C LYS A 829 -15.59 4.15 -22.02
N ALA A 830 -15.00 3.32 -21.17
CA ALA A 830 -15.10 1.86 -21.22
C ALA A 830 -16.56 1.38 -21.13
N ARG A 831 -17.34 1.90 -20.18
CA ARG A 831 -18.79 1.65 -20.07
C ARG A 831 -19.56 2.06 -21.34
N ALA A 832 -19.18 3.17 -21.98
CA ALA A 832 -19.79 3.59 -23.24
C ALA A 832 -19.42 2.65 -24.41
N LEU A 833 -18.16 2.17 -24.47
CA LEU A 833 -17.72 1.21 -25.47
C LEU A 833 -18.50 -0.12 -25.38
N LEU A 834 -18.70 -0.66 -24.17
CA LEU A 834 -19.55 -1.83 -23.94
C LEU A 834 -20.99 -1.61 -24.44
N LYS A 835 -21.60 -0.47 -24.07
CA LYS A 835 -22.99 -0.15 -24.42
C LYS A 835 -23.19 -0.04 -25.93
N ASP A 836 -22.29 0.62 -26.66
CA ASP A 836 -22.40 0.76 -28.11
C ASP A 836 -22.04 -0.55 -28.84
N GLY A 837 -21.02 -1.29 -28.36
CA GLY A 837 -20.55 -2.56 -28.93
C GLY A 837 -21.57 -3.70 -28.83
N ALA A 838 -22.45 -3.67 -27.83
CA ALA A 838 -23.58 -4.59 -27.72
C ALA A 838 -24.69 -4.32 -28.75
N ASN A 839 -24.84 -3.06 -29.22
CA ASN A 839 -26.05 -2.62 -29.93
C ASN A 839 -25.85 -2.27 -31.42
N TYR A 840 -24.64 -1.94 -31.88
CA TYR A 840 -24.43 -1.36 -33.21
C TYR A 840 -23.27 -1.98 -34.02
N SER A 841 -23.57 -2.94 -34.91
CA SER A 841 -22.56 -3.62 -35.75
C SER A 841 -21.67 -2.67 -36.58
N ARG A 842 -22.27 -1.66 -37.24
CA ARG A 842 -21.53 -0.63 -38.02
C ARG A 842 -20.71 0.36 -37.18
N TRP A 843 -20.95 0.43 -35.88
CA TRP A 843 -20.08 1.18 -34.97
C TRP A 843 -18.81 0.37 -34.67
N TRP A 844 -18.96 -0.96 -34.53
CA TRP A 844 -17.88 -1.90 -34.30
C TRP A 844 -16.86 -1.95 -35.44
N GLU A 845 -17.29 -1.94 -36.71
CA GLU A 845 -16.40 -1.79 -37.89
C GLU A 845 -15.43 -0.59 -37.77
N LYS A 846 -15.94 0.55 -37.27
CA LYS A 846 -15.14 1.76 -37.07
C LYS A 846 -14.25 1.68 -35.84
N PHE A 847 -14.71 1.01 -34.78
CA PHE A 847 -13.93 0.77 -33.57
C PHE A 847 -12.71 -0.12 -33.88
N PHE A 848 -12.92 -1.28 -34.51
CA PHE A 848 -11.84 -2.17 -34.97
C PHE A 848 -10.82 -1.44 -35.84
N THR A 849 -11.27 -0.62 -36.79
CA THR A 849 -10.37 0.17 -37.63
C THR A 849 -9.46 1.10 -36.80
N ARG A 850 -9.96 1.67 -35.69
CA ARG A 850 -9.14 2.51 -34.78
C ARG A 850 -8.20 1.67 -33.92
N LEU A 851 -8.69 0.56 -33.37
CA LEU A 851 -7.91 -0.37 -32.53
C LEU A 851 -6.71 -0.93 -33.31
N LEU A 852 -6.94 -1.39 -34.55
CA LEU A 852 -5.89 -1.87 -35.45
C LEU A 852 -4.90 -0.76 -35.83
N ILE A 853 -5.36 0.47 -36.12
CA ILE A 853 -4.45 1.61 -36.40
C ILE A 853 -3.57 1.95 -35.19
N ALA A 854 -4.10 1.87 -33.97
CA ALA A 854 -3.34 2.13 -32.74
C ALA A 854 -2.32 1.01 -32.45
N HIS A 855 -2.70 -0.25 -32.64
CA HIS A 855 -1.81 -1.40 -32.50
C HIS A 855 -0.69 -1.43 -33.55
N ASP A 856 -1.03 -1.17 -34.81
CA ASP A 856 -0.08 -1.02 -35.92
C ASP A 856 0.84 0.20 -35.74
N ALA A 857 0.41 1.25 -35.02
CA ALA A 857 1.31 2.33 -34.59
C ALA A 857 2.38 1.82 -33.61
N ILE A 858 2.00 1.05 -32.58
CA ILE A 858 2.93 0.41 -31.63
C ILE A 858 3.91 -0.53 -32.37
N LYS A 859 3.40 -1.38 -33.27
CA LYS A 859 4.26 -2.28 -34.07
C LYS A 859 5.17 -1.53 -35.04
N ARG A 860 4.91 -0.26 -35.40
CA ARG A 860 5.74 0.51 -36.34
C ARG A 860 6.73 1.51 -35.71
N THR A 861 6.69 1.75 -34.40
CA THR A 861 7.60 2.71 -33.73
C THR A 861 8.83 2.09 -33.07
N HIS A 862 8.89 0.77 -32.96
CA HIS A 862 9.82 -0.02 -32.14
C HIS A 862 11.33 0.02 -32.49
N HIS A 863 11.82 1.10 -33.11
CA HIS A 863 13.25 1.35 -33.31
C HIS A 863 13.69 2.72 -32.75
N SER A 864 12.79 3.70 -32.67
CA SER A 864 13.14 5.07 -32.29
C SER A 864 13.04 5.27 -30.78
N GLY A 865 14.20 5.27 -30.11
CA GLY A 865 14.25 5.44 -28.65
C GLY A 865 13.68 4.25 -27.89
N LEU A 866 14.08 3.03 -28.26
CA LEU A 866 13.93 1.85 -27.41
C LEU A 866 14.79 2.02 -26.15
N LEU A 867 14.27 1.57 -25.02
CA LEU A 867 14.98 1.55 -23.75
C LEU A 867 14.71 0.23 -23.02
N LEU A 868 15.76 -0.40 -22.50
CA LEU A 868 15.69 -1.56 -21.59
C LEU A 868 16.36 -1.19 -20.26
N SER A 869 15.60 -1.15 -19.18
CA SER A 869 16.12 -1.17 -17.81
C SER A 869 16.27 -2.63 -17.38
N ILE A 870 17.43 -2.97 -16.82
CA ILE A 870 17.68 -4.24 -16.13
C ILE A 870 18.24 -3.95 -14.74
N THR A 871 17.60 -4.52 -13.73
CA THR A 871 17.90 -4.27 -12.31
C THR A 871 18.03 -5.58 -11.55
N GLY A 872 19.09 -5.71 -10.76
CA GLY A 872 19.39 -6.93 -9.99
C GLY A 872 20.81 -6.90 -9.40
N ASP A 873 21.18 -7.97 -8.71
CA ASP A 873 22.53 -8.16 -8.17
C ASP A 873 23.60 -8.42 -9.24
N GLU A 874 24.89 -8.31 -8.87
CA GLU A 874 26.01 -8.49 -9.81
C GLU A 874 26.04 -9.87 -10.47
N LYS A 875 25.45 -10.90 -9.83
CA LYS A 875 25.31 -12.25 -10.39
C LYS A 875 24.11 -12.31 -11.33
N ALA A 876 22.96 -11.71 -10.97
CA ALA A 876 21.78 -11.62 -11.82
C ALA A 876 22.08 -10.93 -13.16
N ILE A 877 22.63 -9.71 -13.12
CA ILE A 877 22.97 -8.91 -14.30
C ILE A 877 24.01 -9.62 -15.20
N LYS A 878 24.89 -10.43 -14.61
CA LYS A 878 25.86 -11.25 -15.32
C LYS A 878 25.24 -12.48 -15.98
N ASP A 879 24.39 -13.21 -15.25
CA ASP A 879 23.79 -14.47 -15.72
C ASP A 879 22.85 -14.23 -16.91
N ILE A 880 22.10 -13.12 -16.92
CA ILE A 880 21.22 -12.75 -18.06
C ILE A 880 21.97 -12.27 -19.31
N GLY A 881 23.29 -12.08 -19.27
CA GLY A 881 24.03 -11.31 -20.29
C GLY A 881 23.87 -11.82 -21.73
N ASP A 882 23.81 -13.14 -21.92
CA ASP A 882 23.56 -13.75 -23.24
C ASP A 882 22.07 -13.81 -23.61
N ALA A 883 21.15 -13.81 -22.64
CA ALA A 883 19.71 -13.65 -22.88
C ALA A 883 19.40 -12.23 -23.40
N VAL A 884 19.95 -11.20 -22.77
CA VAL A 884 19.84 -9.79 -23.22
C VAL A 884 20.48 -9.62 -24.60
N ARG A 885 21.65 -10.23 -24.86
CA ARG A 885 22.27 -10.25 -26.19
C ARG A 885 21.33 -10.83 -27.24
N THR A 886 20.76 -12.00 -26.98
CA THR A 886 19.85 -12.72 -27.89
C THR A 886 18.59 -11.88 -28.14
N PHE A 887 18.01 -11.31 -27.09
CA PHE A 887 16.85 -10.41 -27.21
C PHE A 887 17.13 -9.24 -28.16
N VAL A 888 18.25 -8.54 -27.95
CA VAL A 888 18.65 -7.35 -28.73
C VAL A 888 19.08 -7.68 -30.17
N LYS A 889 19.54 -8.91 -30.46
CA LYS A 889 20.08 -9.28 -31.77
C LYS A 889 19.16 -10.12 -32.65
N ASP A 890 18.45 -11.06 -32.05
CA ASP A 890 17.81 -12.17 -32.75
C ASP A 890 16.29 -12.23 -32.50
N THR A 891 15.82 -11.73 -31.34
CA THR A 891 14.40 -11.72 -30.96
C THR A 891 13.67 -10.43 -31.36
N LEU A 892 14.26 -9.25 -31.12
CA LEU A 892 13.67 -7.96 -31.55
C LEU A 892 13.68 -7.82 -33.08
N PRO A 893 12.62 -7.28 -33.73
CA PRO A 893 12.61 -7.15 -35.18
C PRO A 893 13.65 -6.12 -35.67
N PRO A 894 14.25 -6.32 -36.86
CA PRO A 894 15.42 -5.56 -37.30
C PRO A 894 15.07 -4.16 -37.84
N ALA A 895 15.80 -3.13 -37.36
CA ALA A 895 15.66 -1.76 -37.82
C ALA A 895 16.09 -1.56 -39.29
N ALA A 896 15.19 -1.01 -40.11
CA ALA A 896 15.48 -0.67 -41.51
C ALA A 896 16.44 0.53 -41.66
N GLN A 897 16.49 1.40 -40.64
CA GLN A 897 17.44 2.50 -40.50
C GLN A 897 17.62 2.79 -39.00
N ARG A 898 18.87 2.99 -38.56
CA ARG A 898 19.17 3.43 -37.19
C ARG A 898 18.60 4.81 -36.88
N THR A 899 17.99 4.97 -35.71
CA THR A 899 17.49 6.26 -35.20
C THR A 899 18.00 6.48 -33.77
N PRO A 900 18.74 7.57 -33.49
CA PRO A 900 19.27 7.81 -32.14
C PRO A 900 18.14 8.09 -31.15
N PHE A 901 18.43 7.86 -29.86
CA PHE A 901 17.51 8.20 -28.78
C PHE A 901 17.15 9.70 -28.83
N PRO A 902 15.85 10.08 -28.80
CA PRO A 902 15.44 11.46 -28.99
C PRO A 902 15.70 12.30 -27.73
N ASP A 903 16.24 13.50 -27.92
CA ASP A 903 16.32 14.51 -26.87
C ASP A 903 14.96 15.19 -26.68
N PHE A 904 14.14 14.60 -25.81
CA PHE A 904 12.77 15.06 -25.55
C PHE A 904 12.68 16.54 -25.11
N ALA A 905 13.72 17.08 -24.46
CA ALA A 905 13.77 18.50 -24.06
C ALA A 905 13.91 19.48 -25.24
N LYS A 906 14.13 18.99 -26.47
CA LYS A 906 14.29 19.82 -27.69
C LYS A 906 13.23 19.55 -28.77
N VAL A 907 12.30 18.62 -28.54
CA VAL A 907 11.30 18.19 -29.54
C VAL A 907 9.89 18.41 -29.00
N GLU A 908 9.16 19.38 -29.56
CA GLU A 908 7.74 19.59 -29.24
C GLU A 908 6.93 18.36 -29.63
N HIS A 909 6.26 17.74 -28.67
CA HIS A 909 5.69 16.40 -28.82
C HIS A 909 4.50 16.38 -29.80
N PRO A 910 4.33 15.37 -30.69
CA PRO A 910 3.29 15.36 -31.73
C PRO A 910 1.85 15.54 -31.23
N TRP A 911 1.58 15.19 -29.97
CA TRP A 911 0.26 15.33 -29.36
C TRP A 911 -0.07 16.75 -28.87
N VAL A 912 0.90 17.64 -28.65
CA VAL A 912 0.72 18.94 -27.98
C VAL A 912 -0.43 19.76 -28.57
N VAL A 913 -0.47 19.90 -29.90
CA VAL A 913 -1.50 20.70 -30.58
C VAL A 913 -2.89 20.09 -30.43
N ASN A 914 -3.05 18.80 -30.72
CA ASN A 914 -4.35 18.13 -30.66
C ASN A 914 -4.84 17.89 -29.22
N GLY A 915 -3.90 17.67 -28.30
CA GLY A 915 -4.13 17.49 -26.88
C GLY A 915 -4.67 18.77 -26.24
N ASN A 916 -3.96 19.89 -26.38
CA ASN A 916 -4.43 21.17 -25.89
C ASN A 916 -5.76 21.61 -26.55
N LEU A 917 -5.95 21.35 -27.86
CA LEU A 917 -7.23 21.56 -28.54
C LEU A 917 -8.38 20.64 -28.07
N THR A 918 -8.10 19.62 -27.27
CA THR A 918 -9.10 18.71 -26.68
C THR A 918 -9.34 19.05 -25.22
N MET A 919 -8.26 19.18 -24.43
CA MET A 919 -8.28 19.63 -23.04
C MET A 919 -9.03 20.96 -22.89
N ASN A 920 -8.70 21.96 -23.71
CA ASN A 920 -9.29 23.31 -23.63
C ASN A 920 -10.76 23.41 -24.09
N LYS A 921 -11.40 22.30 -24.49
CA LYS A 921 -12.86 22.23 -24.73
C LYS A 921 -13.64 21.79 -23.50
N ARG A 922 -12.97 21.17 -22.51
CA ARG A 922 -13.59 20.67 -21.28
C ARG A 922 -13.97 21.85 -20.39
N TYR A 923 -15.25 21.99 -20.07
CA TYR A 923 -15.73 23.12 -19.26
C TYR A 923 -15.16 23.07 -17.83
N ALA A 924 -14.77 24.23 -17.31
CA ALA A 924 -14.32 24.42 -15.93
C ALA A 924 -15.50 24.32 -14.95
N GLN A 925 -15.94 23.08 -14.68
CA GLN A 925 -16.96 22.72 -13.69
C GLN A 925 -16.30 22.04 -12.50
N ASN A 926 -16.76 22.34 -11.28
CA ASN A 926 -16.42 21.62 -10.06
C ASN A 926 -17.34 20.41 -9.94
N LEU A 927 -16.80 19.22 -9.62
CA LEU A 927 -17.54 17.96 -9.67
C LEU A 927 -17.67 17.27 -8.31
N ALA A 928 -18.81 16.61 -8.11
CA ALA A 928 -19.04 15.67 -7.03
C ALA A 928 -19.28 14.28 -7.61
N PHE A 929 -18.36 13.37 -7.35
CA PHE A 929 -18.46 11.98 -7.73
C PHE A 929 -19.31 11.24 -6.69
N LEU A 930 -20.50 10.80 -7.10
CA LEU A 930 -21.45 10.16 -6.19
C LEU A 930 -21.11 8.67 -6.00
N ILE A 931 -20.67 8.32 -4.79
CA ILE A 931 -20.20 6.98 -4.38
C ILE A 931 -20.96 6.47 -3.14
N PRO A 932 -20.93 5.16 -2.85
CA PRO A 932 -21.73 4.57 -1.77
C PRO A 932 -21.17 4.77 -0.34
N THR A 933 -20.92 6.02 0.07
CA THR A 933 -20.13 6.35 1.28
C THR A 933 -20.90 7.05 2.41
N LEU A 934 -20.42 6.84 3.66
CA LEU A 934 -20.80 7.58 4.87
C LEU A 934 -19.81 8.70 5.26
N ALA A 935 -18.68 8.82 4.58
CA ALA A 935 -17.64 9.82 4.81
C ALA A 935 -17.22 10.48 3.48
N ASN A 936 -16.69 11.71 3.51
CA ASN A 936 -16.44 12.48 2.29
C ASN A 936 -14.94 12.56 2.01
N ASP A 937 -14.55 12.45 0.74
CA ASP A 937 -13.19 12.77 0.30
C ASP A 937 -13.22 14.11 -0.44
N VAL A 938 -12.29 15.00 -0.13
CA VAL A 938 -12.38 16.42 -0.50
C VAL A 938 -11.05 16.91 -1.05
N ALA A 939 -11.06 17.37 -2.30
CA ALA A 939 -9.88 17.90 -2.97
C ALA A 939 -10.13 19.31 -3.54
N MET A 940 -9.15 20.21 -3.35
CA MET A 940 -9.19 21.58 -3.86
C MET A 940 -7.80 21.97 -4.37
N GLY A 941 -7.69 22.42 -5.61
CA GLY A 941 -6.38 22.73 -6.19
C GLY A 941 -6.40 23.68 -7.38
N GLY A 942 -5.22 24.12 -7.79
CA GLY A 942 -5.03 25.11 -8.84
C GLY A 942 -3.56 25.48 -9.06
N LEU A 943 -3.26 26.11 -10.19
CA LEU A 943 -1.92 26.64 -10.45
C LEU A 943 -1.51 27.63 -9.37
N LEU A 944 -0.44 27.34 -8.64
CA LEU A 944 0.23 28.28 -7.74
C LEU A 944 1.42 28.94 -8.46
N PHE A 945 2.05 28.20 -9.39
CA PHE A 945 3.06 28.66 -10.33
C PHE A 945 2.57 28.46 -11.77
N GLN A 946 3.01 29.32 -12.68
CA GLN A 946 2.69 29.25 -14.11
C GLN A 946 3.83 28.59 -14.90
N PRO A 947 3.55 27.95 -16.06
CA PRO A 947 4.58 27.43 -16.97
C PRO A 947 5.72 28.43 -17.25
N GLY A 948 6.96 27.99 -17.04
CA GLY A 948 8.17 28.80 -17.15
C GLY A 948 8.56 29.60 -15.90
N GLU A 949 7.74 29.65 -14.85
CA GLU A 949 8.16 30.17 -13.54
C GLU A 949 9.09 29.19 -12.81
N HIS A 950 10.03 29.72 -12.03
CA HIS A 950 10.89 28.92 -11.15
C HIS A 950 10.09 28.37 -9.97
N ILE A 951 10.27 27.09 -9.72
CA ILE A 951 9.70 26.34 -8.60
C ILE A 951 10.86 25.71 -7.82
N SER A 952 10.82 25.81 -6.49
CA SER A 952 12.00 25.64 -5.63
C SER A 952 11.74 24.79 -4.41
N GLY A 953 12.80 24.24 -3.83
CA GLY A 953 12.73 23.50 -2.56
C GLY A 953 12.19 24.35 -1.40
N ALA A 954 12.41 25.67 -1.43
CA ALA A 954 11.88 26.59 -0.42
C ALA A 954 10.35 26.75 -0.51
N HIS A 955 9.79 26.76 -1.72
CA HIS A 955 8.33 26.75 -1.91
C HIS A 955 7.72 25.42 -1.42
N MET A 956 8.41 24.30 -1.65
CA MET A 956 8.01 22.98 -1.14
C MET A 956 8.05 22.93 0.40
N ALA A 957 9.02 23.59 1.05
CA ALA A 957 9.10 23.69 2.51
C ALA A 957 7.92 24.48 3.13
N ALA A 958 7.51 25.58 2.50
CA ALA A 958 6.34 26.34 2.92
C ALA A 958 5.04 25.52 2.79
N VAL A 959 4.90 24.73 1.72
CA VAL A 959 3.74 23.84 1.51
C VAL A 959 3.77 22.63 2.46
N GLN A 960 4.94 22.06 2.75
CA GLN A 960 5.10 21.00 3.76
C GLN A 960 4.76 21.51 5.17
N TYR A 961 5.05 22.77 5.50
CA TYR A 961 4.63 23.36 6.79
C TYR A 961 3.10 23.46 6.88
N LEU A 962 2.45 23.92 5.81
CA LEU A 962 0.99 24.02 5.69
C LEU A 962 0.32 22.64 5.76
N GLY A 963 0.77 21.66 4.97
CA GLY A 963 0.19 20.32 4.97
C GLY A 963 0.48 19.55 6.25
N GLY A 964 1.78 19.46 6.60
CA GLY A 964 2.27 18.62 7.70
C GLY A 964 1.82 19.04 9.09
N PHE A 965 1.63 20.35 9.33
CA PHE A 965 1.29 20.88 10.65
C PHE A 965 -0.13 21.48 10.69
N PHE A 966 -0.50 22.38 9.77
CA PHE A 966 -1.82 23.04 9.82
C PHE A 966 -2.98 22.13 9.38
N LEU A 967 -2.90 21.48 8.21
CA LEU A 967 -4.00 20.64 7.72
C LEU A 967 -4.15 19.36 8.57
N ASN A 968 -3.06 18.71 8.97
CA ASN A 968 -3.11 17.60 9.91
C ASN A 968 -3.81 18.00 11.23
N GLU A 969 -3.35 19.05 11.93
CA GLU A 969 -3.96 19.43 13.21
C GLU A 969 -5.43 19.82 13.05
N LYS A 970 -5.77 20.64 12.04
CA LYS A 970 -7.13 21.18 11.90
C LYS A 970 -8.14 20.23 11.28
N ILE A 971 -7.72 19.25 10.46
CA ILE A 971 -8.63 18.36 9.72
C ILE A 971 -8.53 16.91 10.19
N ARG A 972 -7.33 16.35 10.35
CA ARG A 972 -7.16 15.00 10.90
C ARG A 972 -7.41 14.99 12.41
N SER A 973 -6.63 15.75 13.19
CA SER A 973 -6.68 15.66 14.67
C SER A 973 -7.97 16.25 15.29
N ASN A 974 -8.52 17.33 14.72
CA ASN A 974 -9.72 18.00 15.26
C ASN A 974 -11.03 17.60 14.55
N LEU A 975 -11.10 17.60 13.21
CA LEU A 975 -12.32 17.17 12.50
C LEU A 975 -12.47 15.64 12.38
N GLY A 976 -11.46 14.84 12.73
CA GLY A 976 -11.55 13.38 12.72
C GLY A 976 -11.56 12.74 11.32
N ALA A 977 -10.94 13.40 10.34
CA ALA A 977 -10.59 12.80 9.05
C ALA A 977 -9.44 11.78 9.21
N SER A 978 -9.34 10.76 8.35
CA SER A 978 -8.20 9.82 8.38
C SER A 978 -6.90 10.51 7.97
N GLN A 979 -6.94 11.31 6.91
CA GLN A 979 -5.79 12.02 6.35
C GLN A 979 -6.16 13.45 5.92
N ALA A 980 -5.17 14.35 5.97
CA ALA A 980 -5.24 15.67 5.36
C ALA A 980 -3.82 16.17 5.00
N TRP A 981 -3.62 16.63 3.76
CA TRP A 981 -2.31 17.07 3.30
C TRP A 981 -2.37 18.13 2.19
N ALA A 982 -1.20 18.69 1.88
CA ALA A 982 -0.98 19.62 0.78
C ALA A 982 0.23 19.18 -0.04
N GLN A 983 0.10 19.20 -1.37
CA GLN A 983 1.18 18.86 -2.30
C GLN A 983 1.35 19.96 -3.34
N LEU A 984 2.58 20.45 -3.46
CA LEU A 984 3.01 21.28 -4.58
C LEU A 984 3.58 20.35 -5.65
N ASP A 985 2.91 20.28 -6.80
CA ASP A 985 3.28 19.44 -7.92
C ASP A 985 4.31 20.15 -8.81
N MET A 986 5.48 19.53 -8.99
CA MET A 986 6.58 20.05 -9.81
C MET A 986 6.26 19.99 -11.31
N ASP A 987 5.49 18.99 -11.76
CA ASP A 987 5.13 18.82 -13.16
C ASP A 987 4.23 19.99 -13.62
N SER A 988 3.21 20.31 -12.81
CA SER A 988 2.18 21.29 -13.18
C SER A 988 2.32 22.68 -12.57
N GLY A 989 3.11 22.85 -11.51
CA GLY A 989 3.09 24.06 -10.69
C GLY A 989 1.80 24.24 -9.88
N ALA A 990 0.91 23.23 -9.85
CA ALA A 990 -0.32 23.27 -9.07
C ALA A 990 -0.06 22.96 -7.60
N LEU A 991 -0.77 23.66 -6.73
CA LEU A 991 -0.97 23.23 -5.35
C LEU A 991 -2.31 22.48 -5.27
N ILE A 992 -2.31 21.35 -4.58
CA ILE A 992 -3.50 20.55 -4.30
C ILE A 992 -3.58 20.30 -2.79
N TYR A 993 -4.71 20.66 -2.19
CA TYR A 993 -5.11 20.25 -0.86
C TYR A 993 -6.02 19.03 -0.95
N TYR A 994 -5.85 18.10 -0.01
CA TYR A 994 -6.65 16.89 0.07
C TYR A 994 -7.04 16.55 1.52
N SER A 995 -8.20 15.91 1.69
CA SER A 995 -8.68 15.30 2.92
C SER A 995 -9.47 14.03 2.62
N GLU A 996 -9.22 13.00 3.42
CA GLU A 996 -9.77 11.64 3.28
C GLU A 996 -10.72 11.34 4.45
N THR A 997 -11.85 10.69 4.16
CA THR A 997 -12.91 10.32 5.13
C THR A 997 -13.40 11.45 6.06
N THR A 998 -13.34 12.72 5.64
CA THR A 998 -13.79 13.85 6.49
C THR A 998 -15.31 13.84 6.71
N PRO A 999 -15.80 14.05 7.95
CA PRO A 999 -17.23 14.12 8.23
C PRO A 999 -17.88 15.44 7.80
N SER A 1000 -17.10 16.49 7.47
CA SER A 1000 -17.63 17.81 7.10
C SER A 1000 -16.86 18.46 5.94
N MET A 1001 -17.44 18.38 4.74
CA MET A 1001 -16.94 19.11 3.57
C MET A 1001 -16.87 20.62 3.83
N ILE A 1002 -17.90 21.20 4.44
CA ILE A 1002 -18.00 22.65 4.68
C ILE A 1002 -16.85 23.14 5.57
N SER A 1003 -16.56 22.41 6.66
CA SER A 1003 -15.46 22.74 7.58
C SER A 1003 -14.10 22.58 6.89
N THR A 1004 -13.93 21.51 6.10
CA THR A 1004 -12.71 21.21 5.34
C THR A 1004 -12.39 22.32 4.33
N PHE A 1005 -13.35 22.73 3.48
CA PHE A 1005 -13.17 23.82 2.52
C PHE A 1005 -12.93 25.19 3.18
N LYS A 1006 -13.44 25.41 4.41
CA LYS A 1006 -13.12 26.62 5.16
C LYS A 1006 -11.64 26.60 5.57
N ILE A 1007 -11.15 25.52 6.17
CA ILE A 1007 -9.75 25.38 6.61
C ILE A 1007 -8.78 25.52 5.43
N PHE A 1008 -9.10 24.93 4.27
CA PHE A 1008 -8.34 25.10 3.02
C PHE A 1008 -8.19 26.58 2.59
N ARG A 1009 -9.22 27.42 2.82
CA ARG A 1009 -9.17 28.85 2.50
C ARG A 1009 -8.50 29.69 3.59
N ASP A 1010 -8.66 29.31 4.85
CA ASP A 1010 -8.01 29.97 6.00
C ASP A 1010 -6.47 29.79 5.98
N ALA A 1011 -5.95 28.80 5.25
CA ALA A 1011 -4.54 28.43 5.18
C ALA A 1011 -3.57 29.59 4.84
N ALA A 1012 -3.95 30.47 3.91
CA ALA A 1012 -3.14 31.64 3.54
C ALA A 1012 -2.94 32.60 4.73
N GLY A 1013 -4.03 32.85 5.47
CA GLY A 1013 -4.04 33.70 6.66
C GLY A 1013 -3.26 33.06 7.81
N TRP A 1014 -3.34 31.73 7.97
CA TRP A 1014 -2.55 31.01 8.97
C TRP A 1014 -1.04 31.12 8.71
N VAL A 1015 -0.56 30.86 7.48
CA VAL A 1015 0.88 31.00 7.19
C VAL A 1015 1.34 32.44 7.43
N GLN A 1016 0.58 33.44 6.97
CA GLN A 1016 0.92 34.85 7.22
C GLN A 1016 0.98 35.19 8.71
N GLN A 1017 0.01 34.71 9.51
CA GLN A 1017 -0.01 34.89 10.97
C GLN A 1017 1.20 34.23 11.65
N GLN A 1018 1.56 33.01 11.26
CA GLN A 1018 2.74 32.31 11.79
C GLN A 1018 4.03 33.06 11.45
N MET A 1019 4.14 33.59 10.24
CA MET A 1019 5.30 34.38 9.86
C MET A 1019 5.36 35.71 10.62
N ASP A 1020 4.26 36.46 10.73
CA ASP A 1020 4.24 37.77 11.43
C ASP A 1020 4.47 37.66 12.94
N GLY A 1021 4.03 36.56 13.57
CA GLY A 1021 4.25 36.32 15.00
C GLY A 1021 5.73 36.12 15.38
N HIS A 1022 6.57 35.65 14.46
CA HIS A 1022 7.95 35.25 14.75
C HIS A 1022 8.99 36.17 14.09
N LYS A 1023 10.15 36.37 14.75
CA LYS A 1023 11.29 37.14 14.20
C LYS A 1023 12.12 36.35 13.18
N SER A 1024 12.00 35.03 13.20
CA SER A 1024 12.61 34.05 12.30
C SER A 1024 11.54 33.03 11.91
N LEU A 1025 11.87 32.00 11.12
CA LEU A 1025 10.98 30.84 10.98
C LEU A 1025 10.69 30.19 12.35
N ALA A 1026 9.44 29.77 12.56
CA ALA A 1026 9.01 29.01 13.74
C ALA A 1026 9.70 27.63 13.80
N VAL A 1027 9.73 27.00 14.97
CA VAL A 1027 10.42 25.70 15.17
C VAL A 1027 9.83 24.59 14.28
N GLU A 1028 8.53 24.64 14.01
CA GLU A 1028 7.85 23.70 13.11
C GLU A 1028 8.07 24.03 11.62
N ALA A 1029 8.21 25.30 11.25
CA ALA A 1029 8.62 25.69 9.90
C ALA A 1029 10.07 25.28 9.59
N GLN A 1030 10.97 25.35 10.60
CA GLN A 1030 12.33 24.81 10.51
C GLN A 1030 12.35 23.27 10.40
N ALA A 1031 11.41 22.59 11.05
CA ALA A 1031 11.25 21.14 10.90
C ALA A 1031 10.69 20.76 9.52
N ALA A 1032 9.72 21.51 8.99
CA ALA A 1032 9.14 21.31 7.66
C ALA A 1032 10.19 21.37 6.53
N ILE A 1033 11.20 22.23 6.64
CA ILE A 1033 12.36 22.26 5.73
C ILE A 1033 13.04 20.89 5.64
N ILE A 1034 13.22 20.19 6.77
CA ILE A 1034 13.88 18.89 6.83
C ILE A 1034 12.95 17.79 6.31
N GLY A 1035 11.66 17.84 6.65
CA GLY A 1035 10.64 16.94 6.09
C GLY A 1035 10.50 17.07 4.56
N THR A 1036 10.69 18.27 4.01
CA THR A 1036 10.78 18.49 2.56
C THR A 1036 12.02 17.85 1.96
N VAL A 1037 13.18 17.88 2.63
CA VAL A 1037 14.36 17.14 2.17
C VAL A 1037 14.12 15.62 2.21
N GLY A 1038 13.46 15.09 3.25
CA GLY A 1038 13.04 13.69 3.29
C GLY A 1038 12.14 13.32 2.11
N LYS A 1039 11.16 14.17 1.79
CA LYS A 1039 10.29 14.00 0.60
C LYS A 1039 11.00 14.15 -0.75
N ILE A 1040 12.15 14.82 -0.81
CA ILE A 1040 13.01 14.91 -2.01
C ILE A 1040 13.93 13.69 -2.12
N ASP A 1041 14.38 13.13 -0.99
CA ASP A 1041 15.24 11.93 -0.93
C ASP A 1041 14.48 10.62 -1.15
N GLY A 1042 13.18 10.59 -0.84
CA GLY A 1042 12.31 9.43 -1.05
C GLY A 1042 12.36 8.39 0.08
N SER A 1043 11.55 7.35 -0.10
CA SER A 1043 11.34 6.22 0.83
C SER A 1043 12.49 5.19 0.78
N ALA A 1044 12.25 4.01 1.37
CA ALA A 1044 12.86 2.78 0.87
C ALA A 1044 12.56 2.64 -0.64
N LEU A 1045 13.53 2.13 -1.40
CA LEU A 1045 13.32 1.67 -2.77
C LEU A 1045 13.60 0.17 -2.79
N GLN A 1046 12.63 -0.60 -3.24
CA GLN A 1046 12.78 -2.04 -3.45
C GLN A 1046 13.51 -2.32 -4.77
N PRO A 1047 14.01 -3.55 -5.00
CA PRO A 1047 14.66 -3.91 -6.26
C PRO A 1047 13.87 -3.56 -7.54
N ASP A 1048 12.53 -3.67 -7.53
CA ASP A 1048 11.69 -3.21 -8.65
C ASP A 1048 11.57 -1.66 -8.72
N ASP A 1049 11.34 -0.99 -7.58
CA ASP A 1049 11.28 0.49 -7.52
C ASP A 1049 12.55 1.13 -8.06
N VAL A 1050 13.72 0.54 -7.77
CA VAL A 1050 15.02 1.01 -8.29
C VAL A 1050 15.03 1.01 -9.81
N SER A 1051 14.43 0.01 -10.46
CA SER A 1051 14.31 -0.05 -11.92
C SER A 1051 13.43 1.07 -12.46
N HIS A 1052 12.22 1.21 -11.90
CA HIS A 1052 11.23 2.19 -12.34
C HIS A 1052 11.69 3.63 -12.07
N VAL A 1053 12.27 3.91 -10.90
CA VAL A 1053 12.77 5.25 -10.52
C VAL A 1053 13.98 5.64 -11.36
N ALA A 1054 14.93 4.73 -11.63
CA ALA A 1054 16.06 5.01 -12.51
C ALA A 1054 15.60 5.29 -13.96
N LEU A 1055 14.62 4.51 -14.45
CA LEU A 1055 13.98 4.72 -15.74
C LEU A 1055 13.32 6.11 -15.82
N LEU A 1056 12.50 6.47 -14.83
CA LEU A 1056 11.82 7.77 -14.80
C LEU A 1056 12.80 8.94 -14.67
N GLN A 1057 13.85 8.84 -13.84
CA GLN A 1057 14.88 9.88 -13.72
C GLN A 1057 15.59 10.11 -15.05
N PHE A 1058 16.01 9.04 -15.74
CA PHE A 1058 16.63 9.13 -17.06
C PHE A 1058 15.69 9.75 -18.10
N LEU A 1059 14.44 9.27 -18.15
CA LEU A 1059 13.43 9.76 -19.09
C LEU A 1059 13.12 11.25 -18.86
N LYS A 1060 12.70 11.65 -17.65
CA LYS A 1060 12.31 13.04 -17.33
C LYS A 1060 13.48 14.05 -17.37
N GLN A 1061 14.71 13.59 -17.63
CA GLN A 1061 15.96 14.34 -17.51
C GLN A 1061 16.17 14.91 -16.09
N ASP A 1062 15.76 14.15 -15.07
CA ASP A 1062 15.94 14.53 -13.66
C ASP A 1062 17.39 14.30 -13.23
N THR A 1063 18.20 15.36 -13.31
CA THR A 1063 19.64 15.32 -13.07
C THR A 1063 19.99 15.30 -11.57
N LYS A 1064 21.15 14.70 -11.25
CA LYS A 1064 21.72 14.70 -9.89
C LYS A 1064 21.99 16.14 -9.41
N GLU A 1065 22.43 16.99 -10.32
CA GLU A 1065 22.65 18.43 -10.14
C GLU A 1065 21.35 19.17 -9.82
N GLY A 1066 20.25 18.83 -10.51
CA GLY A 1066 18.91 19.33 -10.26
C GLY A 1066 18.41 18.95 -8.87
N ARG A 1067 18.35 17.65 -8.54
CA ARG A 1067 17.92 17.16 -7.22
C ARG A 1067 18.74 17.79 -6.09
N LYS A 1068 20.07 17.87 -6.26
CA LYS A 1068 20.98 18.54 -5.33
C LYS A 1068 20.61 20.01 -5.15
N LYS A 1069 20.32 20.75 -6.23
CA LYS A 1069 19.93 22.16 -6.13
C LYS A 1069 18.58 22.34 -5.43
N LEU A 1070 17.58 21.48 -5.70
CA LEU A 1070 16.29 21.49 -5.02
C LEU A 1070 16.44 21.24 -3.50
N ARG A 1071 17.32 20.30 -3.11
CA ARG A 1071 17.71 20.09 -1.69
C ARG A 1071 18.37 21.32 -1.08
N GLU A 1072 19.31 21.95 -1.80
CA GLU A 1072 20.04 23.13 -1.34
C GLU A 1072 19.10 24.34 -1.19
N GLU A 1073 18.11 24.51 -2.08
CA GLU A 1073 17.05 25.53 -1.98
C GLU A 1073 16.14 25.28 -0.75
N ALA A 1074 15.70 24.04 -0.52
CA ALA A 1074 14.91 23.70 0.66
C ALA A 1074 15.66 24.02 1.97
N LEU A 1075 16.93 23.60 2.08
CA LEU A 1075 17.79 23.83 3.25
C LEU A 1075 18.15 25.31 3.48
N GLN A 1076 17.93 26.18 2.50
CA GLN A 1076 18.20 27.63 2.57
C GLN A 1076 16.92 28.47 2.72
N ALA A 1077 15.73 27.85 2.77
CA ALA A 1077 14.45 28.54 2.81
C ALA A 1077 14.33 29.54 3.98
N THR A 1078 13.79 30.71 3.68
CA THR A 1078 13.70 31.87 4.56
C THR A 1078 12.25 32.17 4.95
N LYS A 1079 12.07 33.14 5.86
CA LYS A 1079 10.73 33.65 6.22
C LYS A 1079 10.05 34.30 5.00
N GLU A 1080 10.83 34.90 4.12
CA GLU A 1080 10.37 35.60 2.93
C GLU A 1080 9.77 34.63 1.89
N ASP A 1081 10.30 33.40 1.76
CA ASP A 1081 9.76 32.37 0.86
C ASP A 1081 8.38 31.85 1.33
N PHE A 1082 8.23 31.70 2.65
CA PHE A 1082 6.95 31.32 3.28
C PHE A 1082 5.91 32.43 3.12
N ILE A 1083 6.32 33.70 3.27
CA ILE A 1083 5.48 34.87 2.99
C ILE A 1083 5.12 34.95 1.50
N PHE A 1084 6.04 34.63 0.58
CA PHE A 1084 5.78 34.61 -0.86
C PHE A 1084 4.70 33.57 -1.23
N VAL A 1085 4.79 32.36 -0.68
CA VAL A 1085 3.74 31.34 -0.84
C VAL A 1085 2.42 31.78 -0.22
N ALA A 1086 2.43 32.36 0.99
CA ALA A 1086 1.22 32.90 1.63
C ALA A 1086 0.54 34.01 0.80
N ASN A 1087 1.32 34.90 0.17
CA ASN A 1087 0.79 35.94 -0.71
C ASN A 1087 0.21 35.37 -2.01
N ARG A 1088 0.86 34.38 -2.63
CA ARG A 1088 0.28 33.68 -3.80
C ARG A 1088 -1.03 33.01 -3.44
N LEU A 1089 -1.09 32.30 -2.30
CA LEU A 1089 -2.31 31.71 -1.74
C LEU A 1089 -3.42 32.72 -1.47
N ALA A 1090 -3.10 33.89 -0.90
CA ALA A 1090 -4.07 34.96 -0.65
C ALA A 1090 -4.60 35.60 -1.94
N SER A 1091 -3.86 35.49 -3.05
CA SER A 1091 -4.28 35.92 -4.40
C SER A 1091 -4.91 34.81 -5.25
N TRP A 1092 -5.01 33.60 -4.71
CA TRP A 1092 -5.47 32.41 -5.44
C TRP A 1092 -6.98 32.48 -5.72
N GLY A 1093 -7.40 31.96 -6.87
CA GLY A 1093 -8.80 31.99 -7.27
C GLY A 1093 -9.03 31.27 -8.59
N GLY A 1094 -10.19 30.61 -8.72
CA GLY A 1094 -10.45 29.69 -9.83
C GLY A 1094 -10.01 28.26 -9.54
N GLU A 1095 -10.02 27.90 -8.25
CA GLU A 1095 -9.68 26.58 -7.74
C GLU A 1095 -10.63 25.52 -8.32
N SER A 1096 -10.07 24.43 -8.86
CA SER A 1096 -10.86 23.24 -9.17
C SER A 1096 -11.20 22.52 -7.87
N ILE A 1097 -12.49 22.30 -7.65
CA ILE A 1097 -13.02 21.50 -6.55
C ILE A 1097 -13.53 20.17 -7.09
N TYR A 1098 -13.07 19.08 -6.48
CA TYR A 1098 -13.54 17.73 -6.72
C TYR A 1098 -13.80 17.03 -5.37
N VAL A 1099 -14.91 16.31 -5.24
CA VAL A 1099 -15.26 15.56 -4.03
C VAL A 1099 -15.79 14.17 -4.35
N MET A 1100 -15.58 13.20 -3.46
CA MET A 1100 -16.34 11.95 -3.43
C MET A 1100 -17.28 11.97 -2.22
N THR A 1101 -18.56 11.70 -2.45
CA THR A 1101 -19.64 11.97 -1.47
C THR A 1101 -20.88 11.14 -1.79
N ASN A 1102 -21.81 11.03 -0.84
CA ASN A 1102 -23.20 10.67 -1.13
C ASN A 1102 -24.03 11.90 -1.55
N GLU A 1103 -25.25 11.68 -2.04
CA GLU A 1103 -26.17 12.73 -2.51
C GLU A 1103 -26.57 13.72 -1.39
N GLY A 1104 -26.88 13.22 -0.19
CA GLY A 1104 -27.39 14.06 0.91
C GLY A 1104 -26.34 15.06 1.43
N SER A 1105 -25.08 14.63 1.57
CA SER A 1105 -23.97 15.49 1.95
C SER A 1105 -23.65 16.53 0.87
N LEU A 1106 -23.84 16.20 -0.41
CA LEU A 1106 -23.72 17.15 -1.52
C LEU A 1106 -24.84 18.20 -1.53
N ASP A 1107 -26.10 17.78 -1.34
CA ASP A 1107 -27.25 18.69 -1.26
C ASP A 1107 -27.14 19.64 -0.05
N GLN A 1108 -26.63 19.15 1.08
CA GLN A 1108 -26.29 19.99 2.23
C GLN A 1108 -25.21 21.03 1.88
N PHE A 1109 -24.15 20.63 1.17
CA PHE A 1109 -23.08 21.55 0.75
C PHE A 1109 -23.58 22.60 -0.26
N ASN A 1110 -24.32 22.19 -1.29
CA ASN A 1110 -24.86 23.04 -2.35
C ASN A 1110 -26.01 23.95 -1.89
N SER A 1111 -26.67 23.66 -0.76
CA SER A 1111 -27.70 24.53 -0.17
C SER A 1111 -27.16 25.55 0.82
N ILE A 1112 -26.01 25.28 1.46
CA ILE A 1112 -25.36 26.20 2.40
C ILE A 1112 -24.33 27.11 1.71
N THR A 1113 -23.69 26.64 0.64
CA THR A 1113 -22.67 27.42 -0.09
C THR A 1113 -23.19 27.96 -1.42
N SER A 1114 -22.67 29.10 -1.87
CA SER A 1114 -23.01 29.72 -3.16
C SER A 1114 -22.27 29.13 -4.36
N GLY A 1115 -21.45 28.09 -4.16
CA GLY A 1115 -20.66 27.45 -5.21
C GLY A 1115 -21.26 26.11 -5.65
N SER A 1116 -21.92 26.08 -6.80
CA SER A 1116 -22.53 24.86 -7.33
C SER A 1116 -21.47 23.82 -7.72
N ILE A 1117 -21.33 22.77 -6.90
CA ILE A 1117 -20.62 21.54 -7.29
C ILE A 1117 -21.61 20.67 -8.08
N THR A 1118 -21.22 20.26 -9.29
CA THR A 1118 -22.07 19.49 -10.21
C THR A 1118 -22.00 18.00 -9.88
N PRO A 1119 -23.12 17.32 -9.57
CA PRO A 1119 -23.13 15.87 -9.35
C PRO A 1119 -22.84 15.13 -10.66
N CYS A 1120 -21.93 14.15 -10.60
CA CYS A 1120 -21.78 13.12 -11.62
C CYS A 1120 -21.87 11.73 -10.97
N THR A 1121 -22.94 11.02 -11.30
CA THR A 1121 -23.24 9.70 -10.73
C THR A 1121 -22.25 8.67 -11.26
N LEU A 1122 -21.40 8.12 -10.37
CA LEU A 1122 -20.49 7.02 -10.74
C LEU A 1122 -21.21 5.67 -10.75
N VAL A 1123 -22.26 5.48 -9.95
CA VAL A 1123 -22.97 4.20 -9.82
C VAL A 1123 -24.49 4.41 -9.97
N GLY A 1124 -25.08 4.04 -11.11
CA GLY A 1124 -26.54 4.11 -11.30
C GLY A 1124 -27.02 4.03 -12.77
N PRO A 1125 -28.33 3.79 -13.00
CA PRO A 1125 -28.88 3.54 -14.34
C PRO A 1125 -29.02 4.80 -15.22
N SER A 1126 -27.96 5.09 -15.95
CA SER A 1126 -27.90 5.63 -17.33
C SER A 1126 -28.60 6.95 -17.74
N SER A 1127 -29.36 7.61 -16.87
CA SER A 1127 -30.13 8.82 -17.19
C SER A 1127 -29.46 10.14 -16.74
N THR A 1128 -28.59 10.10 -15.72
CA THR A 1128 -27.86 11.25 -15.16
C THR A 1128 -26.36 10.99 -15.02
N TYR A 1129 -25.77 10.27 -15.97
CA TYR A 1129 -24.31 10.27 -16.14
C TYR A 1129 -23.80 11.69 -16.48
N CYS A 1130 -22.47 11.88 -16.39
CA CYS A 1130 -21.74 13.11 -16.69
C CYS A 1130 -21.76 13.51 -18.21
N SER A 1131 -22.94 13.46 -18.83
CA SER A 1131 -23.16 13.47 -20.28
C SER A 1131 -22.82 14.80 -20.94
N ASN A 1132 -23.02 15.92 -20.23
CA ASN A 1132 -22.65 17.25 -20.69
C ASN A 1132 -21.16 17.59 -20.46
N TYR A 1133 -20.38 16.64 -19.92
CA TYR A 1133 -18.98 16.82 -19.52
C TYR A 1133 -18.02 15.88 -20.28
N HIS A 1134 -18.51 14.73 -20.77
CA HIS A 1134 -17.75 13.76 -21.57
C HIS A 1134 -18.22 13.60 -23.04
N GLN A 1135 -19.19 14.41 -23.50
CA GLN A 1135 -19.50 14.59 -24.93
C GLN A 1135 -18.62 15.67 -25.55
#